data_AF-A0A442ERE8-F1
#
_entry.id   AF-A0A442ERE8-F1
#
_cell.length_a   1.000
_cell.length_b   1.000
_cell.length_c   1.000
_cell.angle_alpha   90.00
_cell.angle_beta   90.00
_cell.angle_gamma   90.00
#
_symmetry.space_group_name_H-M   'P 1'
#
loop_
_entity.id
_entity.type
_entity.pdbx_description
1 polymer ?
#
loop_
_entity_poly.entity_id
_entity_poly.type
_entity_poly.pdbx_seq_one_letter_code
_entity_poly.pdbx_strand_id
1 'polypeptide(L)'
;MEKVDVVAALGQSKLLLPARIKSALAANDRLKFALTALQAAAAHAADGSAPLADLRRDYAAAHTNAPWMLEMQEAAWSEGGKLHLPDLPRLGKLLGDDIRLMARPLEGSADAAHLALLARVGHWCDWLDRLNAGVLDDAQMVALTGGRRGEDDTIHILVMDLHKSLNRMAADMSDDTVDGAHVWQLEAGDRPRVAAFMRGLNRTRKLKFDHPGLDTAATRDGARLLIQNDIGTNDAHVLVIQMEGLSITLIYSDLHERRFAFFQELLVEIGAQWSGVGARRSVGLNAGADYVVGTARFDCADTVAADAVLEGLGARIVFLIDWNRARKRLNRLVAKPLSVAVLTEAAHREAGHMGWLMAGAEQLVFDAMEALSPDHFRVGDRLDGVLGEAEARDFLTEALLLSSNAMQAGQTAALVADQIRLLLSRHVGRHRDEFALLGEHAAFCQALAEGVRDALAHGHETDVKAARKLSERAKVWERKADHLVMRLRDQAAGNARWLPFLRLIECADDAADELEEAVFVLSLIAEHDHHGWNEELRAALRRLADKVLDAAQDHVKALAVARTLNEASLAEDQDEFLAACWRVVNAEKLCDALTRDVRRLFVRHVSDAAALSLGTDFAAALEASTDALLRTGYAMRGLVFTRVGADHQGRRA
;
A
#
# COMPACT_ATOMS: atom_id res chain seq x y z
N MET A 1 23.76 -3.19 -20.35
CA MET A 1 22.91 -4.22 -20.97
C MET A 1 21.49 -3.78 -20.67
N GLU A 2 20.68 -3.49 -21.68
CA GLU A 2 19.49 -2.62 -21.57
C GLU A 2 18.19 -3.45 -21.64
N LYS A 3 17.03 -2.91 -21.23
CA LYS A 3 15.68 -3.51 -21.40
C LYS A 3 15.43 -4.20 -22.73
N VAL A 4 16.06 -3.70 -23.79
CA VAL A 4 16.06 -4.27 -25.14
C VAL A 4 16.43 -5.76 -25.12
N ASP A 5 17.37 -6.17 -24.26
CA ASP A 5 17.84 -7.55 -24.18
C ASP A 5 16.84 -8.48 -23.45
N VAL A 6 16.04 -7.97 -22.50
CA VAL A 6 14.96 -8.74 -21.84
C VAL A 6 13.81 -8.99 -22.79
N VAL A 7 13.34 -7.96 -23.49
CA VAL A 7 12.25 -8.08 -24.47
C VAL A 7 12.65 -9.04 -25.61
N ALA A 8 13.93 -9.06 -26.00
CA ALA A 8 14.48 -10.02 -26.95
C ALA A 8 14.48 -11.45 -26.40
N ALA A 9 14.86 -11.65 -25.14
CA ALA A 9 14.79 -12.96 -24.46
C ALA A 9 13.35 -13.49 -24.31
N LEU A 10 12.35 -12.60 -24.32
CA LEU A 10 10.92 -12.93 -24.33
C LEU A 10 10.36 -13.20 -25.75
N GLY A 11 11.22 -13.20 -26.78
CA GLY A 11 10.86 -13.52 -28.17
C GLY A 11 10.12 -12.41 -28.92
N GLN A 12 10.17 -11.16 -28.44
CA GLN A 12 9.41 -10.03 -29.00
C GLN A 12 10.33 -9.02 -29.71
N SER A 13 11.17 -9.51 -30.63
CA SER A 13 12.23 -8.73 -31.28
C SER A 13 11.74 -7.54 -32.12
N LYS A 14 10.51 -7.58 -32.65
CA LYS A 14 9.95 -6.49 -33.48
C LYS A 14 9.60 -5.22 -32.70
N LEU A 15 9.28 -5.33 -31.41
CA LEU A 15 9.06 -4.17 -30.52
C LEU A 15 10.34 -3.34 -30.31
N LEU A 16 11.51 -3.94 -30.57
CA LEU A 16 12.83 -3.34 -30.31
C LEU A 16 13.42 -2.64 -31.53
N LEU A 17 12.78 -2.75 -32.69
CA LEU A 17 13.29 -2.24 -33.93
C LEU A 17 13.62 -0.73 -33.89
N PRO A 18 12.79 0.17 -33.30
CA PRO A 18 13.14 1.59 -33.18
C PRO A 18 14.41 1.83 -32.37
N ALA A 19 14.51 1.21 -31.19
CA ALA A 19 15.68 1.36 -30.32
C ALA A 19 16.95 0.80 -30.98
N ARG A 20 16.84 -0.34 -31.66
CA ARG A 20 17.93 -0.96 -32.40
C ARG A 20 18.39 -0.07 -33.56
N ILE A 21 17.48 0.54 -34.32
CA ILE A 21 17.80 1.47 -35.41
C ILE A 21 18.51 2.71 -34.87
N LYS A 22 18.02 3.30 -33.78
CA LYS A 22 18.67 4.46 -33.15
C LYS A 22 20.11 4.14 -32.70
N SER A 23 20.31 3.01 -32.03
CA SER A 23 21.64 2.55 -31.61
C SER A 23 22.55 2.23 -32.79
N ALA A 24 22.00 1.67 -33.88
CA ALA A 24 22.71 1.39 -35.12
C ALA A 24 23.13 2.67 -35.86
N LEU A 25 22.28 3.70 -35.92
CA LEU A 25 22.63 5.01 -36.49
C LEU A 25 23.71 5.71 -35.66
N ALA A 26 23.63 5.65 -34.32
CA ALA A 26 24.69 6.17 -33.47
C ALA A 26 26.03 5.44 -33.66
N ALA A 27 26.00 4.12 -33.94
CA ALA A 27 27.19 3.35 -34.28
C ALA A 27 27.80 3.79 -35.63
N ASN A 28 26.97 4.19 -36.60
CA ASN A 28 27.44 4.74 -37.87
C ASN A 28 28.31 5.99 -37.68
N ASP A 29 27.87 6.90 -36.81
CA ASP A 29 28.60 8.16 -36.56
C ASP A 29 29.94 7.91 -35.86
N ARG A 30 30.00 6.93 -34.95
CA ARG A 30 31.27 6.47 -34.36
C ARG A 30 32.21 5.85 -35.39
N LEU A 31 31.70 5.01 -36.29
CA LEU A 31 32.50 4.39 -37.36
C LEU A 31 33.06 5.43 -38.34
N LYS A 32 32.26 6.43 -38.74
CA LYS A 32 32.74 7.54 -39.58
C LYS A 32 33.89 8.28 -38.91
N PHE A 33 33.77 8.57 -37.62
CA PHE A 33 34.83 9.24 -36.88
C PHE A 33 36.09 8.37 -36.78
N ALA A 34 35.95 7.08 -36.46
CA ALA A 34 37.07 6.14 -36.38
C ALA A 34 37.84 6.04 -37.72
N LEU A 35 37.14 5.97 -38.85
CA LEU A 35 37.76 5.97 -40.18
C LEU A 35 38.41 7.32 -40.51
N THR A 36 37.80 8.44 -40.11
CA THR A 36 38.36 9.79 -40.29
C THR A 36 39.65 9.97 -39.49
N ALA A 37 39.67 9.54 -38.22
CA ALA A 37 40.84 9.59 -37.36
C ALA A 37 41.98 8.71 -37.93
N LEU A 38 41.65 7.52 -38.45
CA LEU A 38 42.64 6.66 -39.12
C LEU A 38 43.21 7.31 -40.38
N GLN A 39 42.38 7.91 -41.23
CA GLN A 39 42.84 8.63 -42.43
C GLN A 39 43.73 9.83 -42.06
N ALA A 40 43.37 10.56 -41.01
CA ALA A 40 44.13 11.71 -40.53
C ALA A 40 45.47 11.30 -39.91
N ALA A 41 45.53 10.12 -39.25
CA ALA A 41 46.76 9.53 -38.76
C ALA A 41 47.67 9.04 -39.90
N ALA A 42 47.09 8.41 -40.93
CA ALA A 42 47.83 7.99 -42.12
C ALA A 42 48.42 9.17 -42.90
N ALA A 43 47.66 10.26 -43.04
CA ALA A 43 48.11 11.48 -43.71
C ALA A 43 49.27 12.14 -42.96
N HIS A 44 49.19 12.25 -41.63
CA HIS A 44 50.27 12.81 -40.81
C HIS A 44 51.52 11.92 -40.81
N ALA A 45 51.35 10.60 -40.72
CA ALA A 45 52.46 9.65 -40.79
C ALA A 45 53.21 9.68 -42.14
N ALA A 46 52.51 10.00 -43.25
CA ALA A 46 53.09 10.13 -44.57
C ALA A 46 53.78 11.50 -44.80
N ASP A 47 53.25 12.56 -44.18
CA ASP A 47 53.81 13.91 -44.22
C ASP A 47 53.89 14.49 -42.80
N GLY A 48 54.94 14.11 -42.06
CA GLY A 48 55.18 14.52 -40.68
C GLY A 48 55.42 16.03 -40.48
N SER A 49 55.41 16.82 -41.57
CA SER A 49 55.46 18.29 -41.51
C SER A 49 54.07 18.94 -41.52
N ALA A 50 53.01 18.19 -41.85
CA ALA A 50 51.65 18.68 -41.87
C ALA A 50 51.12 18.89 -40.43
N PRO A 51 50.45 20.04 -40.16
CA PRO A 51 49.83 20.27 -38.86
C PRO A 51 48.72 19.24 -38.60
N LEU A 52 48.59 18.84 -37.33
CA LEU A 52 47.54 17.93 -36.89
C LEU A 52 46.15 18.51 -37.21
N ALA A 53 45.22 17.63 -37.59
CA ALA A 53 43.86 18.03 -37.89
C ALA A 53 43.10 18.26 -36.57
N ASP A 54 42.29 19.32 -36.49
CA ASP A 54 41.42 19.52 -35.32
C ASP A 54 40.19 18.62 -35.41
N LEU A 55 40.29 17.42 -34.83
CA LEU A 55 39.23 16.42 -34.79
C LEU A 55 38.27 16.58 -33.59
N ARG A 56 38.43 17.61 -32.76
CA ARG A 56 37.62 17.77 -31.52
C ARG A 56 36.14 17.94 -31.80
N ARG A 57 35.81 18.65 -32.88
CA ARG A 57 34.42 18.87 -33.31
C ARG A 57 33.77 17.56 -33.76
N ASP A 58 34.48 16.76 -34.54
CA ASP A 58 33.99 15.48 -35.05
C ASP A 58 33.91 14.42 -33.93
N TYR A 59 34.85 14.44 -32.99
CA TYR A 59 34.81 13.62 -31.78
C TYR A 59 33.59 13.91 -30.91
N ALA A 60 33.29 15.20 -30.69
CA ALA A 60 32.12 15.62 -29.93
C ALA A 60 30.81 15.21 -30.63
N ALA A 61 30.76 15.30 -31.97
CA ALA A 61 29.60 14.90 -32.77
C ALA A 61 29.37 13.37 -32.78
N ALA A 62 30.45 12.57 -32.69
CA ALA A 62 30.36 11.11 -32.68
C ALA A 62 29.85 10.52 -31.34
N HIS A 63 29.74 11.34 -30.29
CA HIS A 63 29.32 10.92 -28.94
C HIS A 63 30.02 9.64 -28.44
N THR A 64 31.31 9.50 -28.76
CA THR A 64 32.13 8.33 -28.42
C THR A 64 32.93 8.56 -27.14
N ASN A 65 33.12 7.52 -26.33
CA ASN A 65 33.94 7.57 -25.10
C ASN A 65 35.31 6.90 -25.33
N ALA A 66 36.07 7.44 -26.29
CA ALA A 66 37.32 6.87 -26.75
C ALA A 66 38.34 7.98 -27.05
N PRO A 67 38.79 8.72 -26.00
CA PRO A 67 39.64 9.90 -26.17
C PRO A 67 40.98 9.58 -26.84
N TRP A 68 41.48 8.35 -26.68
CA TRP A 68 42.69 7.84 -27.33
C TRP A 68 42.65 7.95 -28.87
N MET A 69 41.47 8.04 -29.50
CA MET A 69 41.38 8.23 -30.95
C MET A 69 41.88 9.61 -31.41
N LEU A 70 41.86 10.61 -30.53
CA LEU A 70 42.44 11.93 -30.82
C LEU A 70 43.98 11.91 -30.79
N GLU A 71 44.57 10.96 -30.06
CA GLU A 71 46.02 10.80 -29.91
C GLU A 71 46.63 9.96 -31.06
N MET A 72 45.78 9.32 -31.88
CA MET A 72 46.22 8.45 -32.98
C MET A 72 47.10 9.15 -34.01
N GLN A 73 46.85 10.43 -34.28
CA GLN A 73 47.66 11.17 -35.25
C GLN A 73 49.10 11.36 -34.78
N GLU A 74 49.29 11.66 -33.49
CA GLU A 74 50.61 11.83 -32.88
C GLU A 74 51.33 10.50 -32.68
N ALA A 75 50.58 9.43 -32.43
CA ALA A 75 51.12 8.09 -32.20
C ALA A 75 51.47 7.32 -33.48
N ALA A 76 51.04 7.81 -34.66
CA ALA A 76 51.23 7.13 -35.93
C ALA A 76 52.54 7.56 -36.63
N TRP A 77 53.25 6.60 -37.22
CA TRP A 77 54.40 6.89 -38.07
C TRP A 77 54.44 5.96 -39.29
N SER A 78 55.14 6.38 -40.34
CA SER A 78 55.35 5.56 -41.53
C SER A 78 56.76 4.99 -41.55
N GLU A 79 56.87 3.68 -41.75
CA GLU A 79 58.15 3.00 -41.94
C GLU A 79 58.01 1.97 -43.07
N GLY A 80 58.89 2.02 -44.07
CA GLY A 80 58.90 1.07 -45.18
C GLY A 80 57.59 1.02 -46.00
N GLY A 81 56.87 2.14 -46.11
CA GLY A 81 55.58 2.21 -46.80
C GLY A 81 54.43 1.55 -46.02
N LYS A 82 54.60 1.30 -44.72
CA LYS A 82 53.56 0.80 -43.83
C LYS A 82 53.25 1.82 -42.75
N LEU A 83 51.98 1.92 -42.38
CA LEU A 83 51.51 2.76 -41.28
C LEU A 83 51.62 1.99 -39.98
N HIS A 84 52.41 2.48 -39.05
CA HIS A 84 52.48 1.95 -37.70
C HIS A 84 51.54 2.74 -36.80
N LEU A 85 50.67 2.03 -36.08
CA LEU A 85 49.66 2.57 -35.20
C LEU A 85 49.52 1.65 -33.96
N PRO A 86 50.04 2.04 -32.79
CA PRO A 86 50.06 1.19 -31.59
C PRO A 86 48.68 0.66 -31.16
N ASP A 87 47.64 1.49 -31.30
CA ASP A 87 46.26 1.16 -30.91
C ASP A 87 45.44 0.48 -32.02
N LEU A 88 46.08 0.00 -33.10
CA LEU A 88 45.37 -0.66 -34.21
C LEU A 88 44.47 -1.85 -33.78
N PRO A 89 44.89 -2.77 -32.88
CA PRO A 89 44.00 -3.84 -32.44
C PRO A 89 42.77 -3.32 -31.69
N ARG A 90 42.95 -2.23 -30.94
CA ARG A 90 41.86 -1.56 -30.21
C ARG A 90 40.87 -0.91 -31.18
N LEU A 91 41.38 -0.29 -32.25
CA LEU A 91 40.57 0.23 -33.35
C LEU A 91 39.81 -0.89 -34.07
N GLY A 92 40.48 -1.99 -34.42
CA GLY A 92 39.86 -3.13 -35.10
C GLY A 92 38.69 -3.73 -34.32
N LYS A 93 38.86 -3.89 -32.99
CA LYS A 93 37.78 -4.32 -32.10
C LYS A 93 36.61 -3.32 -32.07
N LEU A 94 36.89 -2.03 -31.95
CA LEU A 94 35.86 -0.99 -31.95
C LEU A 94 35.07 -0.99 -33.26
N LEU A 95 35.75 -1.06 -34.40
CA LEU A 95 35.12 -1.15 -35.72
C LEU A 95 34.24 -2.40 -35.82
N GLY A 96 34.73 -3.56 -35.36
CA GLY A 96 33.99 -4.81 -35.38
C GLY A 96 32.72 -4.76 -34.52
N ASP A 97 32.82 -4.22 -33.30
CA ASP A 97 31.69 -4.08 -32.39
C ASP A 97 30.63 -3.12 -32.95
N ASP A 98 31.03 -1.99 -33.53
CA ASP A 98 30.09 -1.02 -34.10
C ASP A 98 29.45 -1.49 -35.42
N ILE A 99 30.16 -2.24 -36.26
CA ILE A 99 29.57 -2.86 -37.47
C ILE A 99 28.52 -3.92 -37.08
N ARG A 100 28.81 -4.77 -36.07
CA ARG A 100 27.83 -5.72 -35.53
C ARG A 100 26.61 -4.98 -34.95
N LEU A 101 26.83 -3.87 -34.26
CA LEU A 101 25.73 -3.05 -33.74
C LEU A 101 24.89 -2.42 -34.85
N MET A 102 25.52 -1.94 -35.93
CA MET A 102 24.82 -1.47 -37.14
C MET A 102 23.98 -2.58 -37.81
N ALA A 103 24.45 -3.82 -37.74
CA ALA A 103 23.81 -4.98 -38.35
C ALA A 103 22.60 -5.50 -37.57
N ARG A 104 22.53 -5.23 -36.26
CA ARG A 104 21.54 -5.77 -35.33
C ARG A 104 20.06 -5.56 -35.73
N PRO A 105 19.64 -4.45 -36.35
CA PRO A 105 18.27 -4.29 -36.85
C PRO A 105 17.89 -5.22 -38.00
N LEU A 106 18.89 -5.73 -38.74
CA LEU A 106 18.70 -6.59 -39.92
C LEU A 106 18.58 -8.08 -39.54
N GLU A 107 18.99 -8.45 -38.32
CA GLU A 107 18.95 -9.81 -37.80
C GLU A 107 17.52 -10.37 -37.76
N GLY A 108 17.32 -11.58 -38.30
CA GLY A 108 16.00 -12.23 -38.36
C GLY A 108 15.10 -11.74 -39.51
N SER A 109 15.59 -10.83 -40.36
CA SER A 109 14.91 -10.45 -41.61
C SER A 109 14.93 -11.59 -42.63
N ALA A 110 13.80 -11.81 -43.32
CA ALA A 110 13.71 -12.72 -44.46
C ALA A 110 14.12 -12.07 -45.80
N ASP A 111 14.41 -10.77 -45.81
CA ASP A 111 14.85 -10.04 -47.01
C ASP A 111 16.25 -10.51 -47.47
N ALA A 112 16.34 -10.94 -48.73
CA ALA A 112 17.58 -11.38 -49.36
C ALA A 112 18.68 -10.30 -49.34
N ALA A 113 18.32 -9.01 -49.44
CA ALA A 113 19.27 -7.91 -49.36
C ALA A 113 19.85 -7.77 -47.95
N HIS A 114 19.04 -7.98 -46.90
CA HIS A 114 19.48 -7.95 -45.51
C HIS A 114 20.41 -9.15 -45.21
N LEU A 115 20.07 -10.34 -45.71
CA LEU A 115 20.92 -11.54 -45.56
C LEU A 115 22.31 -11.35 -46.22
N ALA A 116 22.35 -10.74 -47.41
CA ALA A 116 23.61 -10.43 -48.09
C ALA A 116 24.49 -9.45 -47.29
N LEU A 117 23.88 -8.43 -46.67
CA LEU A 117 24.60 -7.49 -45.79
C LEU A 117 25.15 -8.18 -44.53
N LEU A 118 24.36 -9.05 -43.90
CA LEU A 118 24.80 -9.81 -42.72
C LEU A 118 25.99 -10.74 -43.03
N ALA A 119 26.01 -11.36 -44.22
CA ALA A 119 27.15 -12.15 -44.66
C ALA A 119 28.43 -11.32 -44.84
N ARG A 120 28.31 -10.10 -45.41
CA ARG A 120 29.43 -9.15 -45.54
C ARG A 120 29.93 -8.68 -44.17
N VAL A 121 29.03 -8.42 -43.23
CA VAL A 121 29.39 -8.09 -41.83
C VAL A 121 30.24 -9.19 -41.22
N GLY A 122 29.83 -10.45 -41.34
CA GLY A 122 30.62 -11.59 -40.85
C GLY A 122 32.02 -11.64 -41.46
N HIS A 123 32.13 -11.52 -42.78
CA HIS A 123 33.41 -11.49 -43.48
C HIS A 123 34.36 -10.39 -42.98
N TRP A 124 33.85 -9.16 -42.83
CA TRP A 124 34.66 -8.01 -42.41
C TRP A 124 35.01 -8.05 -40.93
N CYS A 125 34.13 -8.55 -40.06
CA CYS A 125 34.45 -8.79 -38.65
C CYS A 125 35.59 -9.82 -38.51
N ASP A 126 35.53 -10.94 -39.25
CA ASP A 126 36.60 -11.95 -39.26
C ASP A 126 37.92 -11.37 -39.78
N TRP A 127 37.87 -10.43 -40.72
CA TRP A 127 39.04 -9.73 -41.24
C TRP A 127 39.63 -8.77 -40.21
N LEU A 128 38.79 -7.98 -39.52
CA LEU A 128 39.20 -7.06 -38.47
C LEU A 128 39.86 -7.79 -37.29
N ASP A 129 39.34 -8.96 -36.91
CA ASP A 129 39.90 -9.80 -35.85
C ASP A 129 41.32 -10.34 -36.20
N ARG A 130 41.70 -10.32 -37.49
CA ARG A 130 43.03 -10.72 -37.99
C ARG A 130 44.01 -9.56 -38.18
N LEU A 131 43.64 -8.32 -37.87
CA LEU A 131 44.56 -7.19 -37.91
C LEU A 131 45.72 -7.39 -36.90
N ASN A 132 46.94 -7.12 -37.34
CA ASN A 132 48.17 -7.41 -36.57
C ASN A 132 48.39 -6.39 -35.42
N ALA A 133 49.45 -6.61 -34.63
CA ALA A 133 49.84 -5.81 -33.47
C ALA A 133 50.41 -4.40 -33.78
N GLY A 134 49.81 -3.66 -34.72
CA GLY A 134 50.06 -2.23 -34.87
C GLY A 134 50.57 -1.75 -36.23
N VAL A 135 50.36 -2.49 -37.32
CA VAL A 135 50.87 -2.13 -38.66
C VAL A 135 49.80 -2.34 -39.74
N LEU A 136 49.55 -1.33 -40.57
CA LEU A 136 48.71 -1.40 -41.76
C LEU A 136 49.56 -1.19 -43.03
N ASP A 137 49.39 -2.07 -44.01
CA ASP A 137 49.88 -1.83 -45.38
C ASP A 137 48.85 -1.05 -46.23
N ASP A 138 49.26 -0.61 -47.41
CA ASP A 138 48.41 0.17 -48.33
C ASP A 138 47.12 -0.58 -48.73
N ALA A 139 47.19 -1.89 -48.92
CA ALA A 139 46.02 -2.69 -49.28
C ALA A 139 45.01 -2.77 -48.13
N GLN A 140 45.49 -2.93 -46.90
CA GLN A 140 44.68 -2.91 -45.69
C GLN A 140 44.08 -1.52 -45.41
N MET A 141 44.85 -0.46 -45.66
CA MET A 141 44.35 0.92 -45.59
C MET A 141 43.21 1.17 -46.58
N VAL A 142 43.35 0.70 -47.82
CA VAL A 142 42.30 0.78 -48.84
C VAL A 142 41.09 -0.08 -48.45
N ALA A 143 41.29 -1.28 -47.91
CA ALA A 143 40.21 -2.14 -47.44
C ALA A 143 39.39 -1.50 -46.29
N LEU A 144 40.02 -0.69 -45.44
CA LEU A 144 39.35 0.05 -44.36
C LEU A 144 38.62 1.30 -44.86
N THR A 145 39.23 2.07 -45.76
CA THR A 145 38.83 3.46 -46.03
C THR A 145 38.38 3.74 -47.48
N GLY A 146 38.53 2.78 -48.39
CA GLY A 146 38.22 2.95 -49.82
C GLY A 146 36.73 3.13 -50.08
N GLY A 147 36.36 4.14 -50.88
CA GLY A 147 34.96 4.48 -51.17
C GLY A 147 34.52 4.38 -52.63
N ARG A 148 35.37 3.85 -53.53
CA ARG A 148 35.04 3.73 -54.96
C ARG A 148 34.16 2.52 -55.23
N ARG A 149 33.00 2.75 -55.85
CA ARG A 149 32.07 1.68 -56.25
C ARG A 149 32.50 1.06 -57.59
N GLY A 150 32.54 -0.28 -57.67
CA GLY A 150 32.85 -1.03 -58.89
C GLY A 150 34.18 -1.81 -58.85
N GLU A 151 34.98 -1.63 -57.81
CA GLU A 151 36.17 -2.44 -57.49
C GLU A 151 35.84 -3.45 -56.36
N ASP A 152 36.85 -3.90 -55.61
CA ASP A 152 36.72 -4.78 -54.44
C ASP A 152 35.86 -4.15 -53.33
N ASP A 153 35.16 -4.98 -52.53
CA ASP A 153 34.38 -4.51 -51.38
C ASP A 153 35.32 -3.93 -50.30
N THR A 154 34.81 -3.00 -49.49
CA THR A 154 35.57 -2.38 -48.38
C THR A 154 34.69 -2.18 -47.16
N ILE A 155 35.31 -1.99 -45.98
CA ILE A 155 34.58 -1.67 -44.74
C ILE A 155 33.80 -0.37 -44.89
N HIS A 156 34.39 0.67 -45.50
CA HIS A 156 33.69 1.93 -45.73
C HIS A 156 32.44 1.74 -46.60
N ILE A 157 32.52 0.95 -47.67
CA ILE A 157 31.35 0.64 -48.53
C ILE A 157 30.29 -0.16 -47.77
N LEU A 158 30.68 -1.17 -46.97
CA LEU A 158 29.76 -1.89 -46.09
C LEU A 158 29.02 -0.94 -45.15
N VAL A 159 29.74 -0.06 -44.46
CA VAL A 159 29.16 0.92 -43.52
C VAL A 159 28.18 1.84 -44.24
N MET A 160 28.49 2.30 -45.46
CA MET A 160 27.57 3.09 -46.27
C MET A 160 26.30 2.31 -46.66
N ASP A 161 26.43 1.05 -47.04
CA ASP A 161 25.28 0.23 -47.45
C ASP A 161 24.40 -0.13 -46.25
N LEU A 162 24.99 -0.46 -45.09
CA LEU A 162 24.26 -0.64 -43.83
C LEU A 162 23.51 0.66 -43.45
N HIS A 163 24.17 1.81 -43.51
CA HIS A 163 23.54 3.10 -43.22
C HIS A 163 22.36 3.40 -44.15
N LYS A 164 22.47 3.10 -45.45
CA LYS A 164 21.36 3.24 -46.39
C LYS A 164 20.19 2.32 -46.05
N SER A 165 20.48 1.07 -45.67
CA SER A 165 19.45 0.12 -45.22
C SER A 165 18.75 0.62 -43.96
N LEU A 166 19.52 1.08 -42.98
CA LEU A 166 19.00 1.65 -41.73
C LEU A 166 18.15 2.90 -41.96
N ASN A 167 18.58 3.81 -42.83
CA ASN A 167 17.80 5.00 -43.16
C ASN A 167 16.50 4.67 -43.88
N ARG A 168 16.48 3.62 -44.71
CA ARG A 168 15.23 3.15 -45.31
C ARG A 168 14.29 2.58 -44.25
N MET A 169 14.80 1.74 -43.36
CA MET A 169 14.03 1.21 -42.23
C MET A 169 13.52 2.33 -41.30
N ALA A 170 14.34 3.35 -41.05
CA ALA A 170 13.95 4.52 -40.27
C ALA A 170 12.89 5.38 -40.98
N ALA A 171 12.99 5.55 -42.31
CA ALA A 171 12.02 6.30 -43.10
C ALA A 171 10.66 5.58 -43.20
N ASP A 172 10.67 4.24 -43.25
CA ASP A 172 9.45 3.42 -43.21
C ASP A 172 8.78 3.44 -41.82
N MET A 173 9.51 3.85 -40.79
CA MET A 173 9.00 4.13 -39.46
C MET A 173 8.55 5.58 -39.35
N SER A 174 7.38 5.87 -39.94
CA SER A 174 6.68 7.14 -39.70
C SER A 174 6.56 7.42 -38.20
N ASP A 175 6.86 8.65 -37.78
CA ASP A 175 6.74 9.16 -36.40
C ASP A 175 5.25 9.38 -36.04
N ASP A 176 4.47 8.31 -36.17
CA ASP A 176 3.04 8.30 -35.95
C ASP A 176 2.75 8.03 -34.47
N THR A 177 1.69 8.66 -33.96
CA THR A 177 1.31 8.54 -32.57
C THR A 177 -0.19 8.28 -32.42
N VAL A 178 -0.54 7.49 -31.41
CA VAL A 178 -1.93 7.29 -30.99
C VAL A 178 -2.02 7.64 -29.52
N ASP A 179 -2.67 8.77 -29.21
CA ASP A 179 -2.87 9.28 -27.85
C ASP A 179 -1.59 9.31 -26.98
N GLY A 180 -0.44 9.58 -27.62
CA GLY A 180 0.88 9.64 -26.99
C GLY A 180 1.68 8.32 -26.99
N ALA A 181 1.16 7.23 -27.55
CA ALA A 181 1.94 6.03 -27.85
C ALA A 181 2.67 6.19 -29.17
N HIS A 182 3.94 5.80 -29.24
CA HIS A 182 4.68 5.69 -30.49
C HIS A 182 4.22 4.45 -31.24
N VAL A 183 3.76 4.62 -32.48
CA VAL A 183 3.21 3.51 -33.26
C VAL A 183 3.91 3.35 -34.60
N TRP A 184 4.10 2.11 -35.04
CA TRP A 184 4.61 1.83 -36.38
C TRP A 184 4.00 0.54 -36.94
N GLN A 185 3.79 0.51 -38.25
CA GLN A 185 3.24 -0.64 -38.98
C GLN A 185 1.88 -1.14 -38.43
N LEU A 186 1.04 -0.23 -37.93
CA LEU A 186 -0.31 -0.57 -37.48
C LEU A 186 -1.30 -0.66 -38.66
N GLU A 187 -2.24 -1.60 -38.56
CA GLU A 187 -3.43 -1.63 -39.41
C GLU A 187 -4.53 -0.70 -38.86
N ALA A 188 -5.51 -0.35 -39.70
CA ALA A 188 -6.61 0.53 -39.30
C ALA A 188 -7.40 0.00 -38.09
N GLY A 189 -7.51 -1.33 -37.95
CA GLY A 189 -8.18 -1.98 -36.82
C GLY A 189 -7.41 -1.95 -35.49
N ASP A 190 -6.11 -1.68 -35.51
CA ASP A 190 -5.28 -1.66 -34.30
C ASP A 190 -5.39 -0.35 -33.52
N ARG A 191 -5.53 0.76 -34.23
CA ARG A 191 -5.52 2.10 -33.64
C ARG A 191 -6.56 2.25 -32.52
N PRO A 192 -7.82 1.78 -32.66
CA PRO A 192 -8.79 1.84 -31.56
C PRO A 192 -8.35 1.07 -30.32
N ARG A 193 -7.65 -0.06 -30.48
CA ARG A 193 -7.14 -0.88 -29.38
C ARG A 193 -6.02 -0.17 -28.62
N VAL A 194 -5.07 0.41 -29.36
CA VAL A 194 -3.98 1.23 -28.77
C VAL A 194 -4.56 2.45 -28.07
N ALA A 195 -5.54 3.12 -28.68
CA ALA A 195 -6.26 4.23 -28.06
C ALA A 195 -6.96 3.80 -26.76
N ALA A 196 -7.59 2.61 -26.72
CA ALA A 196 -8.21 2.08 -25.50
C ALA A 196 -7.22 1.88 -24.35
N PHE A 197 -6.08 1.28 -24.64
CA PHE A 197 -4.99 1.17 -23.66
C PHE A 197 -4.51 2.55 -23.18
N MET A 198 -4.29 3.48 -24.11
CA MET A 198 -3.81 4.82 -23.80
C MET A 198 -4.83 5.67 -23.04
N ARG A 199 -6.14 5.49 -23.25
CA ARG A 199 -7.18 6.14 -22.44
C ARG A 199 -7.01 5.80 -20.96
N GLY A 200 -6.84 4.53 -20.65
CA GLY A 200 -6.61 4.05 -19.29
C GLY A 200 -5.32 4.62 -18.70
N LEU A 201 -4.22 4.47 -19.45
CA LEU A 201 -2.91 4.96 -19.02
C LEU A 201 -2.92 6.48 -18.77
N ASN A 202 -3.49 7.26 -19.68
CA ASN A 202 -3.51 8.72 -19.60
C ASN A 202 -4.43 9.23 -18.47
N ARG A 203 -5.50 8.49 -18.11
CA ARG A 203 -6.35 8.81 -16.97
C ARG A 203 -5.55 8.87 -15.66
N THR A 204 -4.61 7.94 -15.48
CA THR A 204 -3.81 7.83 -14.25
C THR A 204 -2.36 8.32 -14.41
N ARG A 205 -1.90 8.66 -15.63
CA ARG A 205 -0.52 9.11 -15.93
C ARG A 205 -0.04 10.25 -15.03
N LYS A 206 -0.90 11.22 -14.72
CA LYS A 206 -0.59 12.37 -13.85
C LYS A 206 -0.15 11.98 -12.44
N LEU A 207 -0.51 10.78 -11.98
CA LEU A 207 -0.16 10.27 -10.66
C LEU A 207 1.33 9.93 -10.51
N LYS A 208 2.10 9.85 -11.61
CA LYS A 208 3.55 9.66 -11.56
C LYS A 208 4.34 10.95 -11.29
N PHE A 209 3.70 12.12 -11.44
CA PHE A 209 4.36 13.42 -11.42
C PHE A 209 5.58 13.46 -12.36
N ASP A 210 6.73 13.90 -11.87
CA ASP A 210 7.97 14.00 -12.64
C ASP A 210 8.74 12.67 -12.75
N HIS A 211 8.21 11.57 -12.21
CA HIS A 211 8.90 10.28 -12.29
C HIS A 211 8.97 9.80 -13.75
N PRO A 212 10.15 9.35 -14.23
CA PRO A 212 10.30 8.82 -15.59
C PRO A 212 9.50 7.53 -15.82
N GLY A 213 9.22 7.23 -17.09
CA GLY A 213 8.45 6.05 -17.52
C GLY A 213 7.01 6.37 -17.94
N LEU A 214 6.26 5.29 -18.20
CA LEU A 214 4.98 5.19 -18.91
C LEU A 214 5.04 5.49 -20.41
N ASP A 215 6.22 5.38 -21.01
CA ASP A 215 6.36 5.46 -22.46
C ASP A 215 5.79 4.20 -23.09
N THR A 216 4.96 4.38 -24.11
CA THR A 216 4.24 3.29 -24.77
C THR A 216 4.67 3.20 -26.22
N ALA A 217 4.95 1.97 -26.65
CA ALA A 217 5.26 1.63 -28.03
C ALA A 217 4.29 0.55 -28.52
N ALA A 218 3.77 0.67 -29.75
CA ALA A 218 2.89 -0.34 -30.32
C ALA A 218 3.18 -0.64 -31.79
N THR A 219 3.10 -1.91 -32.16
CA THR A 219 3.32 -2.38 -33.53
C THR A 219 2.57 -3.66 -33.81
N ARG A 220 2.38 -3.98 -35.09
CA ARG A 220 1.81 -5.25 -35.52
C ARG A 220 2.90 -6.25 -35.86
N ASP A 221 2.72 -7.49 -35.41
CA ASP A 221 3.51 -8.65 -35.79
C ASP A 221 2.61 -9.76 -36.36
N GLY A 222 2.49 -9.79 -37.69
CA GLY A 222 1.57 -10.71 -38.37
C GLY A 222 0.13 -10.47 -37.96
N ALA A 223 -0.51 -11.47 -37.34
CA ALA A 223 -1.88 -11.36 -36.84
C ALA A 223 -2.01 -10.65 -35.48
N ARG A 224 -0.89 -10.32 -34.81
CA ARG A 224 -0.86 -9.85 -33.43
C ARG A 224 -0.60 -8.36 -33.36
N LEU A 225 -1.37 -7.65 -32.53
CA LEU A 225 -1.00 -6.32 -32.05
C LEU A 225 -0.14 -6.47 -30.80
N LEU A 226 1.02 -5.82 -30.79
CA LEU A 226 1.94 -5.76 -29.65
C LEU A 226 1.93 -4.35 -29.06
N ILE A 227 1.78 -4.24 -27.75
CA ILE A 227 1.88 -2.98 -26.99
C ILE A 227 2.90 -3.21 -25.87
N GLN A 228 3.92 -2.36 -25.80
CA GLN A 228 4.90 -2.36 -24.72
C GLN A 228 4.79 -1.06 -23.96
N ASN A 229 4.78 -1.15 -22.62
CA ASN A 229 4.86 0.02 -21.77
C ASN A 229 6.11 -0.05 -20.89
N ASP A 230 6.77 1.08 -20.73
CA ASP A 230 7.91 1.22 -19.85
C ASP A 230 7.47 1.63 -18.44
N ILE A 231 7.79 0.84 -17.42
CA ILE A 231 7.31 1.06 -16.04
C ILE A 231 8.42 1.47 -15.05
N GLY A 232 9.62 1.84 -15.51
CA GLY A 232 10.64 2.41 -14.61
C GLY A 232 12.08 2.34 -15.12
N THR A 233 13.08 2.69 -14.32
CA THR A 233 14.48 2.82 -14.77
C THR A 233 15.29 1.52 -14.79
N ASN A 234 14.73 0.40 -14.33
CA ASN A 234 15.45 -0.87 -14.20
C ASN A 234 15.11 -1.84 -15.35
N ASP A 235 16.10 -2.62 -15.77
CA ASP A 235 16.03 -3.46 -16.97
C ASP A 235 15.07 -4.66 -16.82
N ALA A 236 14.78 -5.09 -15.58
CA ALA A 236 13.90 -6.20 -15.25
C ALA A 236 12.40 -5.96 -15.49
N HIS A 237 11.99 -4.69 -15.57
CA HIS A 237 10.58 -4.32 -15.50
C HIS A 237 10.00 -4.26 -16.91
N VAL A 238 9.53 -5.41 -17.41
CA VAL A 238 8.99 -5.53 -18.75
C VAL A 238 7.50 -5.80 -18.70
N LEU A 239 6.76 -5.00 -19.45
CA LEU A 239 5.31 -5.11 -19.61
C LEU A 239 5.00 -5.14 -21.11
N VAL A 240 4.65 -6.32 -21.62
CA VAL A 240 4.30 -6.54 -23.03
C VAL A 240 2.91 -7.14 -23.12
N ILE A 241 2.02 -6.46 -23.82
CA ILE A 241 0.66 -6.88 -24.12
C ILE A 241 0.62 -7.34 -25.57
N GLN A 242 -0.03 -8.46 -25.82
CA GLN A 242 -0.28 -9.02 -27.13
C GLN A 242 -1.78 -9.20 -27.31
N MET A 243 -2.30 -8.84 -28.47
CA MET A 243 -3.69 -9.07 -28.82
C MET A 243 -3.78 -9.81 -30.15
N GLU A 244 -4.47 -10.95 -30.14
CA GLU A 244 -4.75 -11.76 -31.33
C GLU A 244 -6.26 -12.06 -31.35
N GLY A 245 -6.98 -11.47 -32.31
CA GLY A 245 -8.45 -11.51 -32.31
C GLY A 245 -9.05 -10.85 -31.07
N LEU A 246 -9.75 -11.61 -30.24
CA LEU A 246 -10.34 -11.15 -28.96
C LEU A 246 -9.61 -11.69 -27.71
N SER A 247 -8.44 -12.31 -27.90
CA SER A 247 -7.60 -12.77 -26.80
C SER A 247 -6.49 -11.76 -26.53
N ILE A 248 -6.38 -11.32 -25.28
CA ILE A 248 -5.31 -10.44 -24.82
C ILE A 248 -4.40 -11.23 -23.89
N THR A 249 -3.10 -11.17 -24.13
CA THR A 249 -2.07 -11.78 -23.30
C THR A 249 -1.11 -10.72 -22.81
N LEU A 250 -0.93 -10.62 -21.50
CA LEU A 250 0.06 -9.76 -20.85
C LEU A 250 1.21 -10.63 -20.35
N ILE A 251 2.43 -10.33 -20.79
CA ILE A 251 3.67 -10.85 -20.20
C ILE A 251 4.22 -9.76 -19.29
N TYR A 252 4.36 -10.10 -18.01
CA TYR A 252 4.86 -9.17 -16.99
C TYR A 252 6.04 -9.78 -16.24
N SER A 253 7.13 -9.02 -16.12
CA SER A 253 8.27 -9.36 -15.28
C SER A 253 8.60 -8.27 -14.26
N ASP A 254 9.01 -8.71 -13.07
CA ASP A 254 9.34 -7.85 -11.95
C ASP A 254 10.51 -8.42 -11.14
N LEU A 255 11.38 -7.56 -10.62
CA LEU A 255 12.43 -7.95 -9.69
C LEU A 255 11.86 -8.29 -8.29
N HIS A 256 10.69 -7.76 -7.96
CA HIS A 256 10.12 -7.84 -6.62
C HIS A 256 8.84 -8.66 -6.60
N GLU A 257 8.92 -9.87 -6.03
CA GLU A 257 7.80 -10.80 -5.88
C GLU A 257 6.53 -10.16 -5.28
N ARG A 258 6.68 -9.30 -4.26
CA ARG A 258 5.53 -8.63 -3.63
C ARG A 258 4.87 -7.58 -4.52
N ARG A 259 5.64 -6.89 -5.35
CA ARG A 259 5.07 -5.94 -6.32
C ARG A 259 4.42 -6.69 -7.48
N PHE A 260 5.00 -7.84 -7.85
CA PHE A 260 4.37 -8.77 -8.77
C PHE A 260 3.01 -9.26 -8.28
N ALA A 261 2.94 -9.77 -7.04
CA ALA A 261 1.69 -10.22 -6.42
C ALA A 261 0.64 -9.11 -6.34
N PHE A 262 1.04 -7.91 -5.94
CA PHE A 262 0.18 -6.72 -5.95
C PHE A 262 -0.44 -6.45 -7.33
N PHE A 263 0.38 -6.46 -8.39
CA PHE A 263 -0.14 -6.22 -9.74
C PHE A 263 -1.02 -7.37 -10.23
N GLN A 264 -0.63 -8.61 -9.89
CA GLN A 264 -1.40 -9.81 -10.19
C GLN A 264 -2.82 -9.71 -9.62
N GLU A 265 -2.95 -9.34 -8.34
CA GLU A 265 -4.24 -9.16 -7.66
C GLU A 265 -5.09 -8.08 -8.35
N LEU A 266 -4.50 -6.90 -8.62
CA LEU A 266 -5.21 -5.81 -9.30
C LEU A 266 -5.73 -6.20 -10.69
N LEU A 267 -5.04 -7.11 -11.39
CA LEU A 267 -5.45 -7.56 -12.72
C LEU A 267 -6.47 -8.70 -12.69
N VAL A 268 -6.47 -9.53 -11.65
CA VAL A 268 -7.51 -10.56 -11.44
C VAL A 268 -8.90 -9.92 -11.36
N GLU A 269 -9.00 -8.74 -10.74
CA GLU A 269 -10.26 -7.99 -10.63
C GLU A 269 -10.87 -7.58 -11.97
N ILE A 270 -10.05 -7.46 -13.02
CA ILE A 270 -10.51 -7.16 -14.38
C ILE A 270 -10.48 -8.40 -15.29
N GLY A 271 -10.45 -9.59 -14.69
CA GLY A 271 -10.60 -10.87 -15.39
C GLY A 271 -9.30 -11.56 -15.81
N ALA A 272 -8.15 -11.18 -15.26
CA ALA A 272 -6.88 -11.83 -15.61
C ALA A 272 -6.81 -13.28 -15.12
N GLN A 273 -6.44 -14.19 -16.03
CA GLN A 273 -6.10 -15.57 -15.72
C GLN A 273 -4.60 -15.76 -15.82
N TRP A 274 -3.94 -15.96 -14.68
CA TRP A 274 -2.48 -16.06 -14.61
C TRP A 274 -1.96 -17.49 -14.80
N SER A 275 -0.88 -17.62 -15.55
CA SER A 275 -0.16 -18.87 -15.79
C SER A 275 1.34 -18.63 -15.88
N GLY A 276 2.13 -19.70 -15.72
CA GLY A 276 3.59 -19.63 -15.86
C GLY A 276 4.29 -18.71 -14.86
N VAL A 277 3.67 -18.46 -13.69
CA VAL A 277 4.23 -17.62 -12.63
C VAL A 277 5.41 -18.36 -11.97
N GLY A 278 6.59 -17.76 -12.01
CA GLY A 278 7.76 -18.34 -11.36
C GLY A 278 9.00 -17.46 -11.43
N ALA A 279 9.96 -17.76 -10.55
CA ALA A 279 11.27 -17.15 -10.57
C ALA A 279 12.07 -17.64 -11.80
N ARG A 280 12.70 -16.72 -12.51
CA ARG A 280 13.63 -16.98 -13.59
C ARG A 280 14.97 -16.32 -13.31
N ARG A 281 16.02 -16.95 -13.83
CA ARG A 281 17.37 -16.39 -13.89
C ARG A 281 17.83 -16.46 -15.34
N SER A 282 18.40 -15.36 -15.83
CA SER A 282 18.93 -15.29 -17.20
C SER A 282 20.32 -14.69 -17.15
N VAL A 283 21.30 -15.37 -17.75
CA VAL A 283 22.71 -14.95 -17.74
C VAL A 283 22.83 -13.59 -18.44
N GLY A 284 23.44 -12.62 -17.76
CA GLY A 284 23.64 -11.26 -18.28
C GLY A 284 22.52 -10.25 -17.97
N LEU A 285 21.34 -10.71 -17.53
CA LEU A 285 20.22 -9.83 -17.16
C LEU A 285 20.22 -9.53 -15.66
N ASN A 286 19.97 -8.25 -15.29
CA ASN A 286 19.91 -7.77 -13.90
C ASN A 286 21.09 -8.21 -13.01
N ALA A 287 22.32 -8.18 -13.54
CA ALA A 287 23.51 -8.68 -12.85
C ALA A 287 23.40 -10.13 -12.32
N GLY A 288 22.55 -10.96 -12.94
CA GLY A 288 22.32 -12.35 -12.57
C GLY A 288 21.32 -12.57 -11.42
N ALA A 289 20.61 -11.53 -10.98
CA ALA A 289 19.58 -11.64 -9.95
C ALA A 289 18.31 -12.35 -10.45
N ASP A 290 17.62 -13.03 -9.53
CA ASP A 290 16.34 -13.67 -9.82
C ASP A 290 15.24 -12.62 -10.04
N TYR A 291 14.39 -12.84 -11.02
CA TYR A 291 13.19 -12.03 -11.28
C TYR A 291 11.97 -12.94 -11.42
N VAL A 292 10.79 -12.43 -11.11
CA VAL A 292 9.52 -13.14 -11.29
C VAL A 292 8.94 -12.75 -12.63
N VAL A 293 8.42 -13.73 -13.37
CA VAL A 293 7.64 -13.51 -14.58
C VAL A 293 6.36 -14.30 -14.50
N GLY A 294 5.31 -13.77 -15.13
CA GLY A 294 4.07 -14.50 -15.35
C GLY A 294 3.34 -13.99 -16.58
N THR A 295 2.38 -14.80 -17.03
CA THR A 295 1.54 -14.49 -18.19
C THR A 295 0.08 -14.43 -17.76
N ALA A 296 -0.55 -13.27 -17.92
CA ALA A 296 -1.97 -13.09 -17.74
C ALA A 296 -2.69 -13.19 -19.08
N ARG A 297 -3.80 -13.94 -19.12
CA ARG A 297 -4.68 -14.06 -20.28
C ARG A 297 -6.05 -13.48 -19.97
N PHE A 298 -6.63 -12.81 -20.96
CA PHE A 298 -7.99 -12.29 -20.96
C PHE A 298 -8.69 -12.77 -22.24
N ASP A 299 -9.77 -13.52 -22.09
CA ASP A 299 -10.61 -13.94 -23.21
C ASP A 299 -11.82 -13.00 -23.28
N CYS A 300 -11.89 -12.16 -24.30
CA CYS A 300 -12.93 -11.14 -24.45
C CYS A 300 -14.08 -11.65 -25.32
N ALA A 301 -15.32 -11.36 -24.92
CA ALA A 301 -16.51 -11.76 -25.68
C ALA A 301 -16.67 -10.99 -26.99
N ASP A 302 -16.26 -9.72 -27.00
CA ASP A 302 -16.35 -8.83 -28.15
C ASP A 302 -15.27 -7.73 -28.08
N THR A 303 -15.27 -6.85 -29.08
CA THR A 303 -14.33 -5.73 -29.17
C THR A 303 -14.54 -4.67 -28.09
N VAL A 304 -15.74 -4.53 -27.53
CA VAL A 304 -16.00 -3.56 -26.45
C VAL A 304 -15.40 -4.07 -25.15
N ALA A 305 -15.57 -5.35 -24.85
CA ALA A 305 -14.92 -6.02 -23.72
C ALA A 305 -13.39 -5.96 -23.82
N ALA A 306 -12.83 -6.17 -25.02
CA ALA A 306 -11.39 -6.04 -25.25
C ALA A 306 -10.88 -4.62 -24.98
N ASP A 307 -11.62 -3.59 -25.40
CA ASP A 307 -11.27 -2.19 -25.09
C ASP A 307 -11.34 -1.89 -23.59
N ALA A 308 -12.35 -2.42 -22.90
CA ALA A 308 -12.48 -2.24 -21.45
C ALA A 308 -11.32 -2.90 -20.68
N VAL A 309 -10.86 -4.09 -21.12
CA VAL A 309 -9.69 -4.77 -20.54
C VAL A 309 -8.41 -3.97 -20.81
N LEU A 310 -8.18 -3.50 -22.05
CA LEU A 310 -7.02 -2.67 -22.39
C LEU A 310 -6.99 -1.37 -21.59
N GLU A 311 -8.14 -0.71 -21.45
CA GLU A 311 -8.29 0.50 -20.64
C GLU A 311 -8.03 0.21 -19.15
N GLY A 312 -8.58 -0.88 -18.62
CA GLY A 312 -8.36 -1.34 -17.24
C GLY A 312 -6.90 -1.68 -16.94
N LEU A 313 -6.20 -2.28 -17.90
CA LEU A 313 -4.76 -2.55 -17.85
C LEU A 313 -3.97 -1.25 -17.77
N GLY A 314 -4.19 -0.33 -18.73
CA GLY A 314 -3.49 0.95 -18.79
C GLY A 314 -3.61 1.75 -17.50
N ALA A 315 -4.81 1.81 -16.91
CA ALA A 315 -5.07 2.60 -15.71
C ALA A 315 -4.29 2.12 -14.46
N ARG A 316 -3.92 0.84 -14.39
CA ARG A 316 -3.27 0.23 -13.21
C ARG A 316 -1.74 0.32 -13.21
N ILE A 317 -1.13 0.62 -14.36
CA ILE A 317 0.34 0.54 -14.51
C ILE A 317 1.06 1.58 -13.65
N VAL A 318 0.51 2.79 -13.51
CA VAL A 318 1.14 3.88 -12.76
C VAL A 318 1.42 3.51 -11.29
N PHE A 319 0.61 2.61 -10.70
CA PHE A 319 0.77 2.19 -9.31
C PHE A 319 1.97 1.27 -9.07
N LEU A 320 2.69 0.86 -10.12
CA LEU A 320 3.96 0.13 -10.01
C LEU A 320 5.17 1.04 -9.81
N ILE A 321 5.04 2.33 -10.18
CA ILE A 321 6.10 3.33 -10.07
C ILE A 321 6.39 3.59 -8.60
N ASP A 322 7.63 3.40 -8.16
CA ASP A 322 8.09 3.64 -6.78
C ASP A 322 7.28 2.91 -5.68
N TRP A 323 6.49 1.89 -6.04
CA TRP A 323 5.65 1.11 -5.12
C TRP A 323 6.44 0.52 -3.95
N ASN A 324 7.64 -0.03 -4.20
CA ASN A 324 8.48 -0.58 -3.14
C ASN A 324 9.02 0.49 -2.19
N ARG A 325 9.25 1.71 -2.69
CA ARG A 325 9.63 2.85 -1.85
C ARG A 325 8.45 3.21 -0.93
N ALA A 326 7.25 3.38 -1.48
CA ALA A 326 6.04 3.66 -0.73
C ALA A 326 5.77 2.59 0.34
N ARG A 327 5.78 1.31 -0.03
CA ARG A 327 5.62 0.18 0.90
C ARG A 327 6.63 0.20 2.03
N LYS A 328 7.91 0.44 1.74
CA LYS A 328 8.97 0.51 2.77
C LYS A 328 8.73 1.66 3.74
N ARG A 329 8.22 2.80 3.27
CA ARG A 329 7.85 3.95 4.11
C ARG A 329 6.64 3.62 4.98
N LEU A 330 5.58 3.05 4.40
CA LEU A 330 4.38 2.62 5.13
C LEU A 330 4.67 1.55 6.21
N ASN A 331 5.61 0.62 5.97
CA ASN A 331 6.02 -0.38 6.95
C ASN A 331 6.61 0.21 8.25
N ARG A 332 6.98 1.50 8.26
CA ARG A 332 7.41 2.21 9.48
C ARG A 332 6.23 2.64 10.34
N LEU A 333 5.05 2.77 9.75
CA LEU A 333 3.83 3.23 10.39
C LEU A 333 2.90 2.08 10.76
N VAL A 334 2.92 0.96 10.03
CA VAL A 334 2.00 -0.17 10.21
C VAL A 334 2.66 -1.52 9.92
N ALA A 335 1.98 -2.60 10.33
CA ALA A 335 2.37 -3.97 9.96
C ALA A 335 2.48 -4.18 8.43
N LYS A 336 3.34 -5.11 8.01
CA LYS A 336 3.66 -5.37 6.60
C LYS A 336 2.45 -5.75 5.72
N PRO A 337 1.46 -6.56 6.19
CA PRO A 337 0.26 -6.83 5.39
C PRO A 337 -0.59 -5.57 5.20
N LEU A 338 -0.70 -4.75 6.24
CA LEU A 338 -1.51 -3.53 6.24
C LEU A 338 -0.98 -2.49 5.25
N SER A 339 0.35 -2.37 5.10
CA SER A 339 0.94 -1.47 4.10
C SER A 339 0.59 -1.84 2.65
N VAL A 340 0.47 -3.13 2.35
CA VAL A 340 0.04 -3.60 1.02
C VAL A 340 -1.46 -3.33 0.84
N ALA A 341 -2.27 -3.56 1.87
CA ALA A 341 -3.70 -3.26 1.84
C ALA A 341 -3.96 -1.76 1.58
N VAL A 342 -3.22 -0.86 2.24
CA VAL A 342 -3.31 0.60 2.00
C VAL A 342 -2.97 0.95 0.56
N LEU A 343 -1.90 0.37 -0.01
CA LEU A 343 -1.52 0.64 -1.41
C LEU A 343 -2.54 0.08 -2.42
N THR A 344 -3.19 -1.03 -2.07
CA THR A 344 -4.25 -1.66 -2.89
C THR A 344 -5.50 -0.78 -2.92
N GLU A 345 -5.97 -0.36 -1.74
CA GLU A 345 -7.12 0.54 -1.64
C GLU A 345 -6.83 1.91 -2.29
N ALA A 346 -5.60 2.43 -2.16
CA ALA A 346 -5.20 3.64 -2.86
C ALA A 346 -5.27 3.47 -4.39
N ALA A 347 -4.82 2.33 -4.93
CA ALA A 347 -4.94 2.04 -6.36
C ALA A 347 -6.40 1.91 -6.82
N HIS A 348 -7.28 1.29 -6.01
CA HIS A 348 -8.72 1.21 -6.29
C HIS A 348 -9.39 2.59 -6.37
N ARG A 349 -8.95 3.53 -5.53
CA ARG A 349 -9.43 4.93 -5.54
C ARG A 349 -8.74 5.81 -6.59
N GLU A 350 -7.90 5.23 -7.44
CA GLU A 350 -7.01 5.93 -8.36
C GLU A 350 -6.18 7.06 -7.68
N ALA A 351 -5.79 6.84 -6.42
CA ALA A 351 -4.98 7.74 -5.61
C ALA A 351 -3.49 7.35 -5.68
N GLY A 352 -2.69 8.16 -6.35
CA GLY A 352 -1.25 7.88 -6.54
C GLY A 352 -0.43 8.08 -5.27
N HIS A 353 0.22 7.02 -4.78
CA HIS A 353 1.12 7.07 -3.62
C HIS A 353 2.37 7.96 -3.83
N MET A 354 2.70 8.31 -5.08
CA MET A 354 3.76 9.28 -5.37
C MET A 354 3.48 10.66 -4.77
N GLY A 355 2.21 11.09 -4.73
CA GLY A 355 1.86 12.38 -4.12
C GLY A 355 2.22 12.40 -2.63
N TRP A 356 1.94 11.30 -1.92
CA TRP A 356 2.36 11.14 -0.53
C TRP A 356 3.88 11.06 -0.35
N LEU A 357 4.58 10.36 -1.25
CA LEU A 357 6.04 10.31 -1.24
C LEU A 357 6.69 11.70 -1.43
N MET A 358 6.15 12.51 -2.34
CA MET A 358 6.62 13.86 -2.62
C MET A 358 6.30 14.84 -1.48
N ALA A 359 5.16 14.66 -0.82
CA ALA A 359 4.74 15.52 0.28
C ALA A 359 5.57 15.30 1.57
N GLY A 360 6.31 14.18 1.70
CA GLY A 360 7.14 13.90 2.88
C GLY A 360 6.98 12.48 3.45
N ALA A 361 6.12 11.66 2.85
CA ALA A 361 5.94 10.25 3.18
C ALA A 361 5.63 10.01 4.67
N GLU A 362 6.33 9.07 5.31
CA GLU A 362 6.08 8.70 6.70
C GLU A 362 6.37 9.83 7.68
N GLN A 363 7.24 10.78 7.31
CA GLN A 363 7.58 11.91 8.17
C GLN A 363 6.36 12.79 8.44
N LEU A 364 5.47 12.97 7.46
CA LEU A 364 4.21 13.71 7.65
C LEU A 364 3.35 13.11 8.77
N VAL A 365 3.33 11.78 8.84
CA VAL A 365 2.53 11.06 9.84
C VAL A 365 3.22 11.09 11.19
N PHE A 366 4.56 10.93 11.24
CA PHE A 366 5.31 11.06 12.49
C PHE A 366 5.19 12.47 13.08
N ASP A 367 5.35 13.51 12.27
CA ASP A 367 5.18 14.90 12.70
C ASP A 367 3.75 15.16 13.18
N ALA A 368 2.75 14.51 12.56
CA ALA A 368 1.36 14.60 13.01
C ALA A 368 1.11 13.85 14.33
N MET A 369 1.75 12.70 14.53
CA MET A 369 1.71 11.96 15.79
C MET A 369 2.38 12.74 16.92
N GLU A 370 3.54 13.35 16.66
CA GLU A 370 4.28 14.19 17.63
C GLU A 370 3.53 15.47 18.00
N ALA A 371 2.81 16.07 17.04
CA ALA A 371 1.99 17.25 17.29
C ALA A 371 0.76 16.97 18.17
N LEU A 372 0.33 15.71 18.26
CA LEU A 372 -0.72 15.31 19.20
C LEU A 372 -0.08 15.05 20.57
N SER A 373 -0.76 15.51 21.65
CA SER A 373 -0.26 15.40 23.04
C SER A 373 0.29 13.99 23.35
N PRO A 374 1.32 13.85 24.22
CA PRO A 374 1.79 12.54 24.72
C PRO A 374 0.70 11.61 25.27
N ASP A 375 -0.48 12.15 25.58
CA ASP A 375 -1.68 11.39 25.96
C ASP A 375 -2.21 10.48 24.83
N HIS A 376 -1.88 10.80 23.56
CA HIS A 376 -2.34 10.09 22.38
C HIS A 376 -1.27 9.20 21.77
N PHE A 377 -0.05 9.71 21.56
CA PHE A 377 1.06 8.97 20.98
C PHE A 377 2.32 9.16 21.82
N ARG A 378 3.00 8.06 22.14
CA ARG A 378 4.32 8.06 22.78
C ARG A 378 5.41 7.93 21.72
N VAL A 379 6.61 8.38 22.09
CA VAL A 379 7.80 8.21 21.24
C VAL A 379 8.04 6.72 21.00
N GLY A 380 8.04 6.32 19.73
CA GLY A 380 8.24 4.93 19.29
C GLY A 380 6.94 4.15 19.05
N ASP A 381 5.77 4.74 19.29
CA ASP A 381 4.50 4.10 18.96
C ASP A 381 4.34 3.86 17.46
N ARG A 382 3.68 2.74 17.13
CA ARG A 382 3.26 2.42 15.77
C ARG A 382 1.79 2.79 15.60
N LEU A 383 1.41 3.35 14.45
CA LEU A 383 0.09 3.94 14.23
C LEU A 383 -1.06 2.93 14.44
N ASP A 384 -0.93 1.74 13.88
CA ASP A 384 -1.87 0.61 14.05
C ASP A 384 -1.89 0.04 15.48
N GLY A 385 -0.81 0.22 16.25
CA GLY A 385 -0.79 -0.17 17.66
C GLY A 385 -1.65 0.75 18.55
N VAL A 386 -1.80 2.02 18.16
CA VAL A 386 -2.56 3.02 18.93
C VAL A 386 -3.99 3.15 18.42
N LEU A 387 -4.18 3.21 17.10
CA LEU A 387 -5.51 3.34 16.49
C LEU A 387 -6.21 1.98 16.28
N GLY A 388 -5.47 0.88 16.23
CA GLY A 388 -5.96 -0.38 15.70
C GLY A 388 -5.80 -0.47 14.18
N GLU A 389 -5.81 -1.69 13.64
CA GLU A 389 -5.47 -1.96 12.24
C GLU A 389 -6.45 -1.32 11.24
N ALA A 390 -7.76 -1.42 11.51
CA ALA A 390 -8.79 -0.92 10.61
C ALA A 390 -8.72 0.61 10.44
N GLU A 391 -8.66 1.35 11.54
CA GLU A 391 -8.62 2.81 11.51
C GLU A 391 -7.28 3.33 10.98
N ALA A 392 -6.16 2.67 11.32
CA ALA A 392 -4.87 3.03 10.75
C ALA A 392 -4.85 2.85 9.23
N ARG A 393 -5.49 1.80 8.69
CA ARG A 393 -5.64 1.61 7.25
C ARG A 393 -6.46 2.72 6.62
N ASP A 394 -7.60 3.05 7.23
CA ASP A 394 -8.53 4.03 6.69
C ASP A 394 -7.90 5.44 6.71
N PHE A 395 -7.25 5.82 7.83
CA PHE A 395 -6.46 7.04 7.94
C PHE A 395 -5.36 7.12 6.86
N LEU A 396 -4.54 6.07 6.70
CA LEU A 396 -3.44 6.09 5.73
C LEU A 396 -3.95 6.16 4.29
N THR A 397 -5.06 5.49 3.99
CA THR A 397 -5.72 5.57 2.68
C THR A 397 -6.19 6.98 2.40
N GLU A 398 -6.87 7.62 3.37
CA GLU A 398 -7.29 9.02 3.26
C GLU A 398 -6.08 9.97 3.13
N ALA A 399 -4.99 9.72 3.85
CA ALA A 399 -3.77 10.52 3.77
C ALA A 399 -3.10 10.41 2.38
N LEU A 400 -3.07 9.21 1.79
CA LEU A 400 -2.57 8.99 0.43
C LEU A 400 -3.43 9.72 -0.60
N LEU A 401 -4.76 9.62 -0.50
CA LEU A 401 -5.71 10.32 -1.36
C LEU A 401 -5.55 11.84 -1.26
N LEU A 402 -5.50 12.36 -0.03
CA LEU A 402 -5.34 13.78 0.24
C LEU A 402 -4.02 14.30 -0.35
N SER A 403 -2.91 13.60 -0.10
CA SER A 403 -1.60 13.96 -0.65
C SER A 403 -1.59 13.91 -2.18
N SER A 404 -2.22 12.90 -2.78
CA SER A 404 -2.32 12.75 -4.23
C SER A 404 -3.07 13.93 -4.87
N ASN A 405 -4.21 14.31 -4.30
CA ASN A 405 -5.03 15.42 -4.79
C ASN A 405 -4.34 16.77 -4.60
N ALA A 406 -3.74 16.99 -3.42
CA ALA A 406 -3.03 18.22 -3.10
C ALA A 406 -1.82 18.45 -4.02
N MET A 407 -1.01 17.42 -4.23
CA MET A 407 0.15 17.51 -5.14
C MET A 407 -0.29 17.74 -6.59
N GLN A 408 -1.37 17.10 -7.05
CA GLN A 408 -1.93 17.37 -8.39
C GLN A 408 -2.44 18.81 -8.54
N ALA A 409 -2.95 19.40 -7.46
CA ALA A 409 -3.38 20.80 -7.42
C ALA A 409 -2.20 21.79 -7.24
N GLY A 410 -0.95 21.33 -7.22
CA GLY A 410 0.23 22.17 -7.04
C GLY A 410 0.37 22.77 -5.64
N GLN A 411 -0.27 22.16 -4.63
CA GLN A 411 -0.19 22.62 -3.24
C GLN A 411 1.16 22.28 -2.61
N THR A 412 1.53 23.03 -1.57
CA THR A 412 2.80 22.83 -0.85
C THR A 412 2.72 21.64 0.11
N ALA A 413 3.86 21.00 0.36
CA ALA A 413 3.98 19.93 1.35
C ALA A 413 3.56 20.36 2.77
N ALA A 414 3.79 21.63 3.13
CA ALA A 414 3.37 22.18 4.42
C ALA A 414 1.84 22.16 4.60
N LEU A 415 1.07 22.54 3.57
CA LEU A 415 -0.38 22.47 3.63
C LEU A 415 -0.87 21.02 3.79
N VAL A 416 -0.23 20.07 3.10
CA VAL A 416 -0.53 18.64 3.25
C VAL A 416 -0.24 18.16 4.67
N ALA A 417 0.87 18.61 5.27
CA ALA A 417 1.20 18.28 6.66
C ALA A 417 0.13 18.75 7.64
N ASP A 418 -0.34 20.00 7.51
CA ASP A 418 -1.42 20.54 8.35
C ASP A 418 -2.74 19.78 8.16
N GLN A 419 -3.08 19.43 6.92
CA GLN A 419 -4.26 18.64 6.61
C GLN A 419 -4.18 17.22 7.18
N ILE A 420 -3.01 16.57 7.13
CA ILE A 420 -2.78 15.26 7.73
C ILE A 420 -2.87 15.33 9.26
N ARG A 421 -2.37 16.40 9.90
CA ARG A 421 -2.54 16.64 11.35
C ARG A 421 -4.01 16.70 11.74
N LEU A 422 -4.79 17.49 11.03
CA LEU A 422 -6.23 17.59 11.26
C LEU A 422 -6.94 16.26 11.00
N LEU A 423 -6.57 15.55 9.93
CA LEU A 423 -7.10 14.23 9.62
C LEU A 423 -6.83 13.24 10.77
N LEU A 424 -5.58 13.15 11.25
CA LEU A 424 -5.21 12.25 12.32
C LEU A 424 -5.96 12.56 13.62
N SER A 425 -6.11 13.86 13.96
CA SER A 425 -6.90 14.29 15.11
C SER A 425 -8.35 13.79 15.05
N ARG A 426 -8.97 13.79 13.86
CA ARG A 426 -10.33 13.23 13.67
C ARG A 426 -10.37 11.72 13.87
N HIS A 427 -9.42 10.97 13.31
CA HIS A 427 -9.37 9.51 13.48
C HIS A 427 -9.13 9.11 14.94
N VAL A 428 -8.26 9.82 15.65
CA VAL A 428 -8.08 9.68 17.10
C VAL A 428 -9.38 10.00 17.86
N GLY A 429 -10.09 11.05 17.44
CA GLY A 429 -11.39 11.44 18.01
C GLY A 429 -12.51 10.41 17.77
N ARG A 430 -12.51 9.68 16.64
CA ARG A 430 -13.51 8.64 16.31
C ARG A 430 -13.40 7.41 17.21
N HIS A 431 -12.21 7.12 17.75
CA HIS A 431 -12.00 6.07 18.76
C HIS A 431 -12.37 6.49 20.19
N ARG A 432 -12.93 7.68 20.40
CA ARG A 432 -13.42 8.13 21.71
C ARG A 432 -14.75 7.49 22.07
N ASP A 433 -14.75 6.19 22.33
CA ASP A 433 -15.70 5.68 23.30
C ASP A 433 -14.97 4.98 24.43
N GLU A 434 -14.20 5.77 25.19
CA GLU A 434 -13.60 5.35 26.46
C GLU A 434 -14.67 4.83 27.44
N PHE A 435 -15.94 5.22 27.19
CA PHE A 435 -17.13 4.81 27.90
C PHE A 435 -17.90 3.66 27.23
N ALA A 436 -17.48 3.13 26.06
CA ALA A 436 -18.24 2.09 25.35
C ALA A 436 -18.29 0.81 26.16
N LEU A 437 -17.13 0.35 26.63
CA LEU A 437 -17.04 -0.87 27.42
C LEU A 437 -17.77 -0.70 28.76
N LEU A 438 -17.74 0.49 29.35
CA LEU A 438 -18.48 0.82 30.57
C LEU A 438 -20.00 0.83 30.32
N GLY A 439 -20.46 1.40 29.20
CA GLY A 439 -21.87 1.43 28.83
C GLY A 439 -22.41 0.03 28.51
N GLU A 440 -21.64 -0.81 27.83
CA GLU A 440 -21.98 -2.21 27.58
C GLU A 440 -22.05 -3.01 28.89
N HIS A 441 -21.11 -2.79 29.82
CA HIS A 441 -21.11 -3.42 31.14
C HIS A 441 -22.32 -2.99 31.98
N ALA A 442 -22.59 -1.70 32.07
CA ALA A 442 -23.73 -1.16 32.79
C ALA A 442 -25.08 -1.67 32.23
N ALA A 443 -25.16 -1.96 30.93
CA ALA A 443 -26.33 -2.60 30.33
C ALA A 443 -26.54 -4.04 30.85
N PHE A 444 -25.49 -4.80 31.13
CA PHE A 444 -25.61 -6.11 31.80
C PHE A 444 -26.07 -5.95 33.25
N CYS A 445 -25.55 -4.98 34.01
CA CYS A 445 -26.05 -4.68 35.36
C CYS A 445 -27.55 -4.32 35.35
N GLN A 446 -27.98 -3.47 34.41
CA GLN A 446 -29.39 -3.14 34.25
C GLN A 446 -30.22 -4.38 33.88
N ALA A 447 -29.75 -5.22 32.96
CA ALA A 447 -30.48 -6.43 32.55
C ALA A 447 -30.62 -7.45 33.70
N LEU A 448 -29.60 -7.58 34.56
CA LEU A 448 -29.65 -8.40 35.77
C LEU A 448 -30.68 -7.84 36.78
N ALA A 449 -30.61 -6.54 37.10
CA ALA A 449 -31.56 -5.88 38.01
C ALA A 449 -33.01 -5.94 37.49
N GLU A 450 -33.21 -5.74 36.19
CA GLU A 450 -34.52 -5.88 35.54
C GLU A 450 -35.02 -7.32 35.63
N GLY A 451 -34.12 -8.30 35.42
CA GLY A 451 -34.40 -9.71 35.61
C GLY A 451 -34.90 -10.04 37.01
N VAL A 452 -34.26 -9.51 38.06
CA VAL A 452 -34.71 -9.70 39.46
C VAL A 452 -36.09 -9.07 39.69
N ARG A 453 -36.27 -7.81 39.27
CA ARG A 453 -37.54 -7.08 39.43
C ARG A 453 -38.69 -7.79 38.72
N ASP A 454 -38.48 -8.21 37.48
CA ASP A 454 -39.47 -8.97 36.71
C ASP A 454 -39.76 -10.33 37.36
N ALA A 455 -38.75 -11.02 37.88
CA ALA A 455 -38.95 -12.30 38.54
C ALA A 455 -39.90 -12.20 39.74
N LEU A 456 -39.70 -11.20 40.61
CA LEU A 456 -40.59 -10.94 41.75
C LEU A 456 -41.98 -10.46 41.32
N ALA A 457 -42.08 -9.72 40.20
CA ALA A 457 -43.37 -9.27 39.67
C ALA A 457 -44.21 -10.44 39.11
N HIS A 458 -43.56 -11.44 38.52
CA HIS A 458 -44.20 -12.61 37.92
C HIS A 458 -44.29 -13.82 38.86
N GLY A 459 -43.88 -13.69 40.12
CA GLY A 459 -44.00 -14.76 41.12
C GLY A 459 -43.00 -15.90 40.94
N HIS A 460 -41.83 -15.64 40.35
CA HIS A 460 -40.82 -16.68 40.08
C HIS A 460 -40.29 -17.35 41.35
N GLU A 461 -40.44 -16.74 42.53
CA GLU A 461 -40.16 -17.38 43.82
C GLU A 461 -41.04 -18.63 44.08
N THR A 462 -42.06 -18.87 43.25
CA THR A 462 -42.92 -20.06 43.29
C THR A 462 -42.81 -20.93 42.03
N ASP A 463 -42.01 -20.53 41.04
CA ASP A 463 -41.80 -21.26 39.78
C ASP A 463 -40.32 -21.63 39.63
N VAL A 464 -39.97 -22.83 40.11
CA VAL A 464 -38.63 -23.41 40.03
C VAL A 464 -38.04 -23.34 38.63
N LYS A 465 -38.86 -23.62 37.60
CA LYS A 465 -38.38 -23.70 36.22
C LYS A 465 -38.05 -22.30 35.70
N ALA A 466 -38.90 -21.32 35.98
CA ALA A 466 -38.66 -19.94 35.57
C ALA A 466 -37.47 -19.33 36.31
N ALA A 467 -37.36 -19.55 37.63
CA ALA A 467 -36.26 -19.04 38.45
C ALA A 467 -34.91 -19.64 38.04
N ARG A 468 -34.83 -20.96 37.82
CA ARG A 468 -33.60 -21.62 37.34
C ARG A 468 -33.17 -21.13 35.95
N LYS A 469 -34.12 -20.97 35.03
CA LYS A 469 -33.83 -20.42 33.69
C LYS A 469 -33.28 -18.99 33.77
N LEU A 470 -33.79 -18.19 34.71
CA LEU A 470 -33.28 -16.84 34.94
C LEU A 470 -31.86 -16.87 35.52
N SER A 471 -31.57 -17.74 36.49
CA SER A 471 -30.22 -17.93 37.05
C SER A 471 -29.21 -18.37 36.00
N GLU A 472 -29.54 -19.36 35.15
CA GLU A 472 -28.67 -19.77 34.05
C GLU A 472 -28.37 -18.61 33.07
N ARG A 473 -29.34 -17.74 32.83
CA ARG A 473 -29.17 -16.54 32.00
C ARG A 473 -28.35 -15.46 32.70
N ALA A 474 -28.57 -15.23 33.99
CA ALA A 474 -27.82 -14.28 34.80
C ALA A 474 -26.33 -14.64 34.80
N LYS A 475 -25.98 -15.94 34.96
CA LYS A 475 -24.60 -16.42 34.84
C LYS A 475 -23.99 -16.28 33.45
N VAL A 476 -24.80 -16.14 32.40
CA VAL A 476 -24.29 -15.81 31.06
C VAL A 476 -24.02 -14.30 30.94
N TRP A 477 -24.83 -13.46 31.59
CA TRP A 477 -24.64 -12.01 31.57
C TRP A 477 -23.45 -11.57 32.43
N GLU A 478 -23.28 -12.12 33.64
CA GLU A 478 -22.11 -11.86 34.49
C GLU A 478 -20.80 -12.24 33.78
N ARG A 479 -20.69 -13.45 33.22
CA ARG A 479 -19.52 -13.82 32.39
C ARG A 479 -19.23 -12.87 31.22
N LYS A 480 -20.26 -12.26 30.62
CA LYS A 480 -20.06 -11.25 29.57
C LYS A 480 -19.56 -9.93 30.15
N ALA A 481 -20.03 -9.55 31.35
CA ALA A 481 -19.53 -8.42 32.11
C ALA A 481 -18.04 -8.63 32.49
N ASP A 482 -17.66 -9.79 33.00
CA ASP A 482 -16.25 -10.18 33.27
C ASP A 482 -15.35 -10.00 32.04
N HIS A 483 -15.83 -10.46 30.87
CA HIS A 483 -15.08 -10.34 29.63
C HIS A 483 -14.85 -8.88 29.22
N LEU A 484 -15.74 -7.95 29.58
CA LEU A 484 -15.52 -6.52 29.39
C LEU A 484 -14.43 -5.98 30.31
N VAL A 485 -14.41 -6.42 31.58
CA VAL A 485 -13.35 -6.08 32.54
C VAL A 485 -11.99 -6.58 32.05
N MET A 486 -11.90 -7.83 31.57
CA MET A 486 -10.64 -8.36 31.02
C MET A 486 -10.16 -7.57 29.81
N ARG A 487 -11.06 -7.23 28.88
CA ARG A 487 -10.72 -6.37 27.72
C ARG A 487 -10.15 -5.02 28.15
N LEU A 488 -10.74 -4.41 29.18
CA LEU A 488 -10.27 -3.11 29.68
C LEU A 488 -8.94 -3.24 30.45
N ARG A 489 -8.70 -4.37 31.14
CA ARG A 489 -7.39 -4.70 31.75
C ARG A 489 -6.29 -4.80 30.71
N ASP A 490 -6.54 -5.48 29.59
CA ASP A 490 -5.58 -5.58 28.49
C ASP A 490 -5.26 -4.21 27.88
N GLN A 491 -6.27 -3.35 27.70
CA GLN A 491 -6.09 -1.97 27.25
C GLN A 491 -5.26 -1.13 28.23
N ALA A 492 -5.50 -1.29 29.53
CA ALA A 492 -4.74 -0.59 30.58
C ALA A 492 -3.30 -1.07 30.71
N ALA A 493 -3.02 -2.35 30.47
CA ALA A 493 -1.67 -2.89 30.45
C ALA A 493 -0.82 -2.26 29.32
N GLY A 494 -1.43 -2.01 28.16
CA GLY A 494 -0.78 -1.33 27.03
C GLY A 494 -0.67 0.19 27.21
N ASN A 495 -1.65 0.83 27.86
CA ASN A 495 -1.67 2.28 28.02
C ASN A 495 -2.30 2.73 29.35
N ALA A 496 -1.49 3.39 30.18
CA ALA A 496 -1.85 3.89 31.50
C ALA A 496 -3.05 4.86 31.52
N ARG A 497 -3.42 5.48 30.38
CA ARG A 497 -4.61 6.34 30.28
C ARG A 497 -5.91 5.62 30.61
N TRP A 498 -5.96 4.30 30.45
CA TRP A 498 -7.15 3.49 30.71
C TRP A 498 -7.29 3.11 32.20
N LEU A 499 -6.29 3.34 33.05
CA LEU A 499 -6.33 2.99 34.47
C LEU A 499 -7.53 3.60 35.23
N PRO A 500 -7.93 4.86 35.01
CA PRO A 500 -9.12 5.41 35.66
C PRO A 500 -10.42 4.71 35.24
N PHE A 501 -10.53 4.30 33.97
CA PHE A 501 -11.69 3.57 33.45
C PHE A 501 -11.71 2.12 33.96
N LEU A 502 -10.54 1.48 34.06
CA LEU A 502 -10.40 0.16 34.67
C LEU A 502 -10.89 0.15 36.11
N ARG A 503 -10.46 1.11 36.94
CA ARG A 503 -10.96 1.21 38.31
C ARG A 503 -12.48 1.40 38.36
N LEU A 504 -13.04 2.13 37.40
CA LEU A 504 -14.48 2.37 37.33
C LEU A 504 -15.25 1.08 36.98
N ILE A 505 -14.80 0.33 35.97
CA ILE A 505 -15.48 -0.91 35.58
C ILE A 505 -15.35 -1.98 36.68
N GLU A 506 -14.21 -2.07 37.37
CA GLU A 506 -14.02 -3.02 38.47
C GLU A 506 -14.97 -2.74 39.64
N CYS A 507 -15.26 -1.47 39.95
CA CYS A 507 -16.26 -1.13 40.96
C CYS A 507 -17.69 -1.47 40.50
N ALA A 508 -17.97 -1.37 39.20
CA ALA A 508 -19.29 -1.68 38.63
C ALA A 508 -19.52 -3.19 38.57
N ASP A 509 -18.45 -3.97 38.39
CA ASP A 509 -18.48 -5.44 38.31
C ASP A 509 -18.97 -6.08 39.60
N ASP A 510 -18.55 -5.54 40.75
CA ASP A 510 -19.11 -5.92 42.06
C ASP A 510 -20.65 -5.86 42.07
N ALA A 511 -21.27 -4.91 41.36
CA ALA A 511 -22.73 -4.82 41.28
C ALA A 511 -23.34 -5.91 40.39
N ALA A 512 -22.65 -6.32 39.31
CA ALA A 512 -23.09 -7.41 38.45
C ALA A 512 -23.04 -8.75 39.21
N ASP A 513 -21.98 -8.98 39.99
CA ASP A 513 -21.80 -10.16 40.83
C ASP A 513 -22.93 -10.28 41.86
N GLU A 514 -23.20 -9.22 42.62
CA GLU A 514 -24.24 -9.21 43.65
C GLU A 514 -25.65 -9.36 43.05
N LEU A 515 -25.91 -8.82 41.87
CA LEU A 515 -27.18 -9.02 41.17
C LEU A 515 -27.33 -10.45 40.65
N GLU A 516 -26.25 -11.06 40.18
CA GLU A 516 -26.24 -12.48 39.78
C GLU A 516 -26.50 -13.38 40.99
N GLU A 517 -25.84 -13.11 42.11
CA GLU A 517 -26.05 -13.81 43.38
C GLU A 517 -27.51 -13.68 43.84
N ALA A 518 -28.11 -12.50 43.76
CA ALA A 518 -29.53 -12.31 44.07
C ALA A 518 -30.44 -13.20 43.19
N VAL A 519 -30.15 -13.32 41.89
CA VAL A 519 -30.89 -14.21 40.99
C VAL A 519 -30.68 -15.68 41.38
N PHE A 520 -29.45 -16.07 41.73
CA PHE A 520 -29.15 -17.43 42.17
C PHE A 520 -29.90 -17.78 43.47
N VAL A 521 -29.85 -16.93 44.49
CA VAL A 521 -30.58 -17.12 45.74
C VAL A 521 -32.09 -17.21 45.49
N LEU A 522 -32.64 -16.40 44.57
CA LEU A 522 -34.05 -16.52 44.17
C LEU A 522 -34.40 -17.90 43.60
N SER A 523 -33.48 -18.53 42.86
CA SER A 523 -33.68 -19.90 42.36
C SER A 523 -33.69 -20.94 43.49
N LEU A 524 -32.88 -20.75 44.54
CA LEU A 524 -32.91 -21.60 45.74
C LEU A 524 -34.20 -21.40 46.55
N ILE A 525 -34.68 -20.15 46.64
CA ILE A 525 -35.97 -19.84 47.27
C ILE A 525 -37.10 -20.58 46.54
N ALA A 526 -37.08 -20.62 45.21
CA ALA A 526 -38.09 -21.32 44.43
C ALA A 526 -38.06 -22.84 44.63
N GLU A 527 -36.88 -23.43 44.87
CA GLU A 527 -36.71 -24.86 45.16
C GLU A 527 -37.12 -25.26 46.59
N HIS A 528 -37.23 -24.30 47.51
CA HIS A 528 -37.59 -24.52 48.91
C HIS A 528 -39.02 -24.05 49.24
N ASP A 529 -39.58 -24.50 50.37
CA ASP A 529 -40.91 -24.07 50.79
C ASP A 529 -40.86 -22.62 51.31
N HIS A 530 -41.52 -21.70 50.62
CA HIS A 530 -41.60 -20.26 50.92
C HIS A 530 -42.67 -19.94 51.99
N HIS A 531 -42.85 -20.84 52.96
CA HIS A 531 -43.85 -20.70 54.02
C HIS A 531 -43.65 -19.38 54.80
N GLY A 532 -44.68 -18.54 54.80
CA GLY A 532 -44.66 -17.24 55.50
C GLY A 532 -44.37 -16.03 54.61
N TRP A 533 -44.05 -16.21 53.33
CA TRP A 533 -44.02 -15.11 52.36
C TRP A 533 -45.46 -14.65 52.08
N ASN A 534 -45.93 -13.67 52.83
CA ASN A 534 -47.22 -13.04 52.62
C ASN A 534 -47.11 -11.92 51.57
N GLU A 535 -48.26 -11.34 51.20
CA GLU A 535 -48.30 -10.27 50.20
C GLU A 535 -47.55 -8.99 50.64
N GLU A 536 -47.53 -8.72 51.95
CA GLU A 536 -46.81 -7.56 52.51
C GLU A 536 -45.29 -7.69 52.31
N LEU A 537 -44.72 -8.86 52.60
CA LEU A 537 -43.30 -9.15 52.39
C LEU A 537 -42.94 -9.15 50.90
N ARG A 538 -43.78 -9.77 50.04
CA ARG A 538 -43.58 -9.71 48.57
C ARG A 538 -43.60 -8.28 48.05
N ALA A 539 -44.52 -7.46 48.54
CA ALA A 539 -44.60 -6.05 48.15
C ALA A 539 -43.36 -5.27 48.61
N ALA A 540 -42.81 -5.55 49.80
CA ALA A 540 -41.59 -4.92 50.28
C ALA A 540 -40.36 -5.32 49.43
N LEU A 541 -40.22 -6.60 49.09
CA LEU A 541 -39.16 -7.10 48.22
C LEU A 541 -39.23 -6.51 46.81
N ARG A 542 -40.44 -6.40 46.23
CA ARG A 542 -40.64 -5.73 44.94
C ARG A 542 -40.20 -4.27 44.97
N ARG A 543 -40.54 -3.53 46.04
CA ARG A 543 -40.08 -2.14 46.20
C ARG A 543 -38.56 -2.02 46.31
N LEU A 544 -37.90 -2.97 46.98
CA LEU A 544 -36.44 -3.02 47.03
C LEU A 544 -35.87 -3.26 45.63
N ALA A 545 -36.34 -4.28 44.91
CA ALA A 545 -35.89 -4.58 43.56
C ALA A 545 -36.17 -3.44 42.55
N ASP A 546 -37.30 -2.75 42.67
CA ASP A 546 -37.62 -1.55 41.87
C ASP A 546 -36.56 -0.46 42.10
N LYS A 547 -36.15 -0.23 43.36
CA LYS A 547 -35.12 0.78 43.68
C LYS A 547 -33.73 0.39 43.22
N VAL A 548 -33.39 -0.91 43.26
CA VAL A 548 -32.15 -1.42 42.66
C VAL A 548 -32.13 -1.19 41.15
N LEU A 549 -33.24 -1.48 40.46
CA LEU A 549 -33.37 -1.22 39.01
C LEU A 549 -33.26 0.27 38.69
N ASP A 550 -33.93 1.15 39.46
CA ASP A 550 -33.80 2.61 39.31
C ASP A 550 -32.32 3.04 39.40
N ALA A 551 -31.57 2.49 40.37
CA ALA A 551 -30.14 2.77 40.55
C ALA A 551 -29.31 2.33 39.34
N ALA A 552 -29.54 1.12 38.82
CA ALA A 552 -28.84 0.60 37.65
C ALA A 552 -29.15 1.44 36.39
N GLN A 553 -30.41 1.86 36.21
CA GLN A 553 -30.80 2.74 35.11
C GLN A 553 -30.17 4.13 35.21
N ASP A 554 -30.12 4.71 36.40
CA ASP A 554 -29.45 6.00 36.61
C ASP A 554 -27.93 5.91 36.44
N HIS A 555 -27.32 4.75 36.72
CA HIS A 555 -25.92 4.48 36.38
C HIS A 555 -25.68 4.48 34.86
N VAL A 556 -26.53 3.78 34.09
CA VAL A 556 -26.48 3.79 32.61
C VAL A 556 -26.65 5.21 32.06
N LYS A 557 -27.62 5.98 32.58
CA LYS A 557 -27.83 7.38 32.18
C LYS A 557 -26.61 8.24 32.47
N ALA A 558 -26.02 8.11 33.67
CA ALA A 558 -24.85 8.88 34.05
C ALA A 558 -23.65 8.60 33.13
N LEU A 559 -23.42 7.35 32.74
CA LEU A 559 -22.38 6.98 31.76
C LEU A 559 -22.67 7.54 30.37
N ALA A 560 -23.93 7.49 29.92
CA ALA A 560 -24.34 8.01 28.62
C ALA A 560 -24.10 9.53 28.51
N VAL A 561 -24.43 10.30 29.56
CA VAL A 561 -24.15 11.74 29.61
C VAL A 561 -22.64 11.98 29.71
N ALA A 562 -21.94 11.27 30.61
CA ALA A 562 -20.48 11.39 30.79
C ALA A 562 -19.68 11.18 29.50
N ARG A 563 -20.13 10.27 28.63
CA ARG A 563 -19.53 10.03 27.32
C ARG A 563 -19.46 11.30 26.46
N THR A 564 -20.50 12.13 26.53
CA THR A 564 -20.64 13.34 25.72
C THR A 564 -20.01 14.59 26.34
N LEU A 565 -19.70 14.55 27.64
CA LEU A 565 -19.13 15.68 28.37
C LEU A 565 -17.67 15.98 27.96
N ASN A 566 -17.39 17.26 27.73
CA ASN A 566 -16.06 17.83 27.48
C ASN A 566 -15.97 19.27 28.02
N GLU A 567 -14.81 19.93 27.91
CA GLU A 567 -14.57 21.29 28.41
C GLU A 567 -15.54 22.35 27.84
N ALA A 568 -16.11 22.12 26.65
CA ALA A 568 -17.05 23.02 25.98
C ALA A 568 -18.52 22.62 26.16
N SER A 569 -18.82 21.61 26.99
CA SER A 569 -20.20 21.18 27.28
C SER A 569 -21.01 22.27 28.00
N LEU A 570 -22.32 22.30 27.73
CA LEU A 570 -23.23 23.27 28.33
C LEU A 570 -23.41 22.98 29.82
N ALA A 571 -23.78 24.01 30.60
CA ALA A 571 -24.09 23.85 32.02
C ALA A 571 -25.23 22.86 32.27
N GLU A 572 -26.20 22.78 31.35
CA GLU A 572 -27.32 21.84 31.42
C GLU A 572 -26.86 20.38 31.38
N ASP A 573 -25.90 20.03 30.52
CA ASP A 573 -25.35 18.67 30.41
C ASP A 573 -24.58 18.28 31.69
N GLN A 574 -23.87 19.25 32.30
CA GLN A 574 -23.15 19.05 33.55
C GLN A 574 -24.10 18.84 34.73
N ASP A 575 -25.19 19.62 34.79
CA ASP A 575 -26.24 19.48 35.81
C ASP A 575 -26.97 18.13 35.67
N GLU A 576 -27.26 17.69 34.44
CA GLU A 576 -27.89 16.38 34.19
C GLU A 576 -27.00 15.22 34.66
N PHE A 577 -25.70 15.27 34.36
CA PHE A 577 -24.72 14.29 34.84
C PHE A 577 -24.67 14.24 36.37
N LEU A 578 -24.58 15.41 37.03
CA LEU A 578 -24.55 15.50 38.48
C LEU A 578 -25.85 14.98 39.10
N ALA A 579 -27.00 15.32 38.53
CA ALA A 579 -28.29 14.83 38.97
C ALA A 579 -28.38 13.30 38.88
N ALA A 580 -27.91 12.70 37.78
CA ALA A 580 -27.87 11.25 37.61
C ALA A 580 -26.94 10.58 38.64
N CYS A 581 -25.72 11.10 38.84
CA CYS A 581 -24.80 10.60 39.86
C CYS A 581 -25.40 10.66 41.27
N TRP A 582 -26.06 11.76 41.62
CA TRP A 582 -26.71 11.91 42.93
C TRP A 582 -27.91 10.98 43.11
N ARG A 583 -28.67 10.67 42.05
CA ARG A 583 -29.74 9.67 42.15
C ARG A 583 -29.18 8.27 42.45
N VAL A 584 -28.09 7.86 41.80
CA VAL A 584 -27.38 6.59 42.13
C VAL A 584 -26.93 6.59 43.59
N VAL A 585 -26.30 7.69 44.05
CA VAL A 585 -25.83 7.82 45.45
C VAL A 585 -26.97 7.77 46.46
N ASN A 586 -28.11 8.39 46.15
CA ASN A 586 -29.27 8.40 47.05
C ASN A 586 -30.05 7.08 47.05
N ALA A 587 -29.92 6.27 46.00
CA ALA A 587 -30.59 4.98 45.91
C ALA A 587 -30.08 3.98 46.97
N GLU A 588 -28.79 4.00 47.29
CA GLU A 588 -28.20 3.17 48.36
C GLU A 588 -28.91 3.40 49.70
N LYS A 589 -29.01 4.65 50.16
CA LYS A 589 -29.70 4.99 51.42
C LYS A 589 -31.15 4.50 51.47
N LEU A 590 -31.85 4.56 50.33
CA LEU A 590 -33.23 4.08 50.22
C LEU A 590 -33.28 2.54 50.25
N CYS A 591 -32.34 1.87 49.61
CA CYS A 591 -32.24 0.41 49.61
C CYS A 591 -31.86 -0.12 51.00
N ASP A 592 -30.91 0.51 51.71
CA ASP A 592 -30.59 0.18 53.11
C ASP A 592 -31.83 0.27 54.02
N ALA A 593 -32.63 1.34 53.90
CA ALA A 593 -33.88 1.47 54.64
C ALA A 593 -34.90 0.37 54.28
N LEU A 594 -35.09 0.09 52.99
CA LEU A 594 -35.99 -0.95 52.50
C LEU A 594 -35.55 -2.35 52.93
N THR A 595 -34.26 -2.65 52.90
CA THR A 595 -33.69 -3.92 53.35
C THR A 595 -33.93 -4.13 54.84
N ARG A 596 -33.80 -3.09 55.67
CA ARG A 596 -34.16 -3.16 57.09
C ARG A 596 -35.65 -3.45 57.30
N ASP A 597 -36.52 -2.85 56.50
CA ASP A 597 -37.97 -3.12 56.57
C ASP A 597 -38.31 -4.54 56.13
N VAL A 598 -37.69 -5.02 55.05
CA VAL A 598 -37.79 -6.41 54.58
C VAL A 598 -37.33 -7.38 55.67
N ARG A 599 -36.18 -7.16 56.32
CA ARG A 599 -35.69 -8.01 57.42
C ARG A 599 -36.66 -8.05 58.61
N ARG A 600 -37.30 -6.92 58.95
CA ARG A 600 -38.34 -6.88 60.00
C ARG A 600 -39.55 -7.72 59.63
N LEU A 601 -39.99 -7.66 58.38
CA LEU A 601 -41.13 -8.45 57.89
C LEU A 601 -40.81 -9.95 57.87
N PHE A 602 -39.59 -10.32 57.45
CA PHE A 602 -39.11 -11.70 57.53
C PHE A 602 -39.20 -12.26 58.96
N VAL A 603 -38.66 -11.55 59.96
CA VAL A 603 -38.72 -11.99 61.37
C VAL A 603 -40.15 -12.10 61.90
N ARG A 604 -41.08 -11.27 61.40
CA ARG A 604 -42.49 -11.28 61.84
C ARG A 604 -43.32 -12.41 61.23
N HIS A 605 -43.03 -12.79 59.99
CA HIS A 605 -43.91 -13.64 59.19
C HIS A 605 -43.32 -15.00 58.82
N VAL A 606 -42.01 -15.16 58.89
CA VAL A 606 -41.31 -16.39 58.51
C VAL A 606 -40.71 -17.05 59.75
N SER A 607 -41.17 -18.25 60.05
CA SER A 607 -40.68 -19.06 61.18
C SER A 607 -39.68 -20.15 60.77
N ASP A 608 -39.63 -20.48 59.48
CA ASP A 608 -38.67 -21.45 58.95
C ASP A 608 -37.29 -20.81 58.79
N ALA A 609 -36.26 -21.51 59.28
CA ALA A 609 -34.90 -20.97 59.32
C ALA A 609 -34.25 -20.86 57.93
N ALA A 610 -34.56 -21.80 57.02
CA ALA A 610 -34.02 -21.78 55.67
C ALA A 610 -34.66 -20.66 54.84
N ALA A 611 -35.99 -20.51 54.89
CA ALA A 611 -36.72 -19.43 54.25
C ALA A 611 -36.32 -18.04 54.79
N LEU A 612 -36.03 -17.93 56.09
CA LEU A 612 -35.52 -16.71 56.71
C LEU A 612 -34.10 -16.37 56.23
N SER A 613 -33.20 -17.37 56.17
CA SER A 613 -31.82 -17.18 55.70
C SER A 613 -31.81 -16.74 54.24
N LEU A 614 -32.38 -17.56 53.34
CA LEU A 614 -32.38 -17.29 51.91
C LEU A 614 -33.05 -15.95 51.58
N GLY A 615 -34.15 -15.61 52.26
CA GLY A 615 -34.81 -14.32 52.08
C GLY A 615 -33.96 -13.12 52.55
N THR A 616 -33.19 -13.30 53.62
CA THR A 616 -32.26 -12.27 54.13
C THR A 616 -31.05 -12.13 53.22
N ASP A 617 -30.51 -13.25 52.73
CA ASP A 617 -29.38 -13.28 51.79
C ASP A 617 -29.76 -12.63 50.46
N PHE A 618 -30.96 -12.92 49.94
CA PHE A 618 -31.50 -12.26 48.74
C PHE A 618 -31.60 -10.74 48.91
N ALA A 619 -32.14 -10.27 50.05
CA ALA A 619 -32.24 -8.84 50.32
C ALA A 619 -30.87 -8.18 50.55
N ALA A 620 -29.90 -8.92 51.11
CA ALA A 620 -28.53 -8.45 51.31
C ALA A 620 -27.76 -8.31 49.99
N ALA A 621 -27.91 -9.26 49.06
CA ALA A 621 -27.32 -9.17 47.72
C ALA A 621 -27.86 -7.94 46.95
N LEU A 622 -29.17 -7.67 47.06
CA LEU A 622 -29.76 -6.46 46.47
C LEU A 622 -29.22 -5.16 47.10
N GLU A 623 -29.06 -5.12 48.42
CA GLU A 623 -28.41 -4.01 49.13
C GLU A 623 -26.96 -3.81 48.67
N ALA A 624 -26.17 -4.89 48.65
CA ALA A 624 -24.76 -4.89 48.26
C ALA A 624 -24.54 -4.42 46.82
N SER A 625 -25.44 -4.77 45.90
CA SER A 625 -25.39 -4.27 44.51
C SER A 625 -25.49 -2.74 44.45
N THR A 626 -26.31 -2.12 45.32
CA THR A 626 -26.44 -0.66 45.37
C THR A 626 -25.27 0.02 46.07
N ASP A 627 -24.62 -0.66 47.02
CA ASP A 627 -23.34 -0.21 47.59
C ASP A 627 -22.22 -0.18 46.54
N ALA A 628 -22.18 -1.18 45.65
CA ALA A 628 -21.24 -1.22 44.53
C ALA A 628 -21.51 -0.09 43.52
N LEU A 629 -22.79 0.15 43.18
CA LEU A 629 -23.18 1.28 42.33
C LEU A 629 -22.88 2.65 42.97
N LEU A 630 -22.99 2.77 44.30
CA LEU A 630 -22.58 3.97 45.05
C LEU A 630 -21.08 4.25 44.87
N ARG A 631 -20.22 3.24 45.07
CA ARG A 631 -18.76 3.37 44.86
C ARG A 631 -18.45 3.78 43.43
N THR A 632 -19.11 3.14 42.47
CA THR A 632 -19.01 3.45 41.03
C THR A 632 -19.42 4.89 40.73
N GLY A 633 -20.50 5.39 41.33
CA GLY A 633 -20.95 6.77 41.20
C GLY A 633 -19.90 7.79 41.65
N TYR A 634 -19.23 7.54 42.78
CA TYR A 634 -18.14 8.40 43.25
C TYR A 634 -16.91 8.36 42.34
N ALA A 635 -16.50 7.15 41.90
CA ALA A 635 -15.38 6.98 40.98
C ALA A 635 -15.62 7.70 39.64
N MET A 636 -16.84 7.59 39.10
CA MET A 636 -17.25 8.24 37.86
C MET A 636 -17.21 9.77 37.97
N ARG A 637 -17.67 10.33 39.09
CA ARG A 637 -17.60 11.78 39.32
C ARG A 637 -16.15 12.28 39.32
N GLY A 638 -15.24 11.57 40.01
CA GLY A 638 -13.81 11.92 40.02
C GLY A 638 -13.19 11.86 38.62
N LEU A 639 -13.53 10.83 37.84
CA LEU A 639 -13.08 10.67 36.46
C LEU A 639 -13.54 11.84 35.57
N VAL A 640 -14.83 12.19 35.62
CA VAL A 640 -15.40 13.26 34.79
C VAL A 640 -14.89 14.64 35.19
N PHE A 641 -14.73 14.93 36.49
CA PHE A 641 -14.15 16.19 36.95
C PHE A 641 -12.69 16.38 36.52
N THR A 642 -11.91 15.29 36.50
CA THR A 642 -10.55 15.31 35.95
C THR A 642 -10.58 15.62 34.45
N ARG A 643 -11.54 15.04 33.70
CA ARG A 643 -11.67 15.18 32.24
C ARG A 643 -12.17 16.55 31.79
N VAL A 644 -13.01 17.21 32.58
CA VAL A 644 -13.58 18.55 32.30
C VAL A 644 -12.72 19.68 32.89
N GLY A 645 -11.58 19.36 33.53
CA GLY A 645 -10.62 20.36 34.02
C GLY A 645 -11.01 21.06 35.34
N ALA A 646 -11.99 20.53 36.08
CA ALA A 646 -12.54 21.17 37.28
C ALA A 646 -11.63 21.07 38.53
N ASP A 647 -10.59 20.23 38.51
CA ASP A 647 -9.71 19.96 39.67
C ASP A 647 -8.54 20.95 39.86
N HIS A 648 -8.46 22.03 39.06
CA HIS A 648 -7.33 22.98 39.12
C HIS A 648 -7.41 24.06 40.23
N GLN A 649 -8.37 24.03 41.15
CA GLN A 649 -8.45 25.01 42.26
C GLN A 649 -7.76 24.59 43.57
N GLY A 650 -7.15 23.40 43.66
CA GLY A 650 -6.54 22.90 44.92
C GLY A 650 -5.03 23.11 45.12
N ARG A 651 -4.27 23.61 44.12
CA ARG A 651 -2.80 23.76 44.20
C ARG A 651 -2.31 25.21 44.10
N ARG A 652 -2.98 26.12 44.81
CA ARG A 652 -2.40 27.42 45.20
C ARG A 652 -2.78 27.73 46.65
N ALA A 653 -1.93 27.27 47.56
CA ALA A 653 -1.65 27.87 48.85
C ALA A 653 -0.21 27.51 49.23
#